data_AF-A0A927BAK3-F1
#
_entry.id   AF-A0A927BAK3-F1
#
_cell.length_a   1.000
_cell.length_b   1.000
_cell.length_c   1.000
_cell.angle_alpha   90.00
_cell.angle_beta   90.00
_cell.angle_gamma   90.00
#
_symmetry.space_group_name_H-M   'P 1'
#
loop_
_entity.id
_entity.type
_entity.pdbx_description
1 polymer ?
#
loop_
_entity_poly.entity_id
_entity_poly.type
_entity_poly.pdbx_seq_one_letter_code
_entity_poly.pdbx_strand_id
1 'polypeptide(L)'
;MKLSVVVVNYNVCYFLEQALLSVRRAVEKLGQPVEVFVVDNNSADGSVAMVQARFPEVVLIANHTNPGFSKANNQALRRATGQYQLLLNPDTVVEEDTFRACCAFMDAHPECGGLGVKMLDGQGRFLPESKRALPTPTVAFYKMFGLARLLPRSRTFGRYHLGFLSPDETHEVEVLSGAFMLLRKAALDEIGLLDEDYFMYGEDIDLSYRLTQGGWKNYYYPGTRIIHYKGESTKRTSVNFVFVFYRAMVIFARKHFAPGRAGLFSLLINAAIWLRAGAALLERLAVRVAPLLLDAGLIWGGMYFLKTYWERNHKFAPGNYPPQYMEVVVPAYILVWLTSAYLSGAYDRPVKTSRVVRGVFVGTLVISAASNFLDAWRFSKALIILGGVWAVAALVGRQLVAHFIKYRDLRLSERRQKNIAIVGSGPESRRVRQLLEAAGVQARVIGYVNVAPEATTPAVAAADAHAAPSPLPHSPLEDALGELRQLADIIHLYALDELIFCGKDLPASQIIALMLSLPADPPVAYKILPEDSQYIIGSSNKDTPGDYYTLDIALSLYQPQQARAKRLLDVVSSAGLLLLAPLLIWWQPRKEGFLRNCLEVLLGNRTWVGLRYTTGPAQAVPAVLSPADAVATVTPLTEVTQRRLELLYAKDYEPGMDLSVLWRCWRRLGQ
;
A
#
# COMPACT_ATOMS: atom_id res chain seq x y z
N MET A 1 18.93 22.78 -27.14
CA MET A 1 17.97 21.99 -26.34
C MET A 1 17.11 22.94 -25.53
N LYS A 2 15.77 22.82 -25.58
CA LYS A 2 14.86 23.68 -24.79
C LYS A 2 14.75 23.18 -23.34
N LEU A 3 14.55 21.88 -23.18
CA LEU A 3 14.26 21.23 -21.91
C LEU A 3 15.12 19.98 -21.74
N SER A 4 15.60 19.74 -20.52
CA SER A 4 16.14 18.45 -20.10
C SER A 4 15.27 17.91 -18.98
N VAL A 5 14.68 16.73 -19.14
CA VAL A 5 13.87 16.06 -18.10
C VAL A 5 14.74 15.03 -17.41
N VAL A 6 14.83 15.07 -16.09
CA VAL A 6 15.61 14.14 -15.27
C VAL A 6 14.67 13.38 -14.34
N VAL A 7 14.66 12.06 -14.48
CA VAL A 7 13.87 11.15 -13.64
C VAL A 7 14.80 10.23 -12.87
N VAL A 8 14.79 10.29 -11.54
CA VAL A 8 15.51 9.34 -10.69
C VAL A 8 14.58 8.19 -10.32
N ASN A 9 14.97 6.96 -10.62
CA ASN A 9 14.17 5.76 -10.39
C ASN A 9 14.76 4.83 -9.31
N TYR A 10 13.88 4.24 -8.49
CA TYR A 10 14.23 3.18 -7.56
C TYR A 10 13.03 2.28 -7.27
N ASN A 11 13.03 1.06 -7.82
CA ASN A 11 12.03 0.01 -7.58
C ASN A 11 10.57 0.44 -7.84
N VAL A 12 10.31 1.23 -8.90
CA VAL A 12 8.97 1.67 -9.31
C VAL A 12 8.76 1.56 -10.83
N CYS A 13 9.17 0.45 -11.44
CA CYS A 13 9.14 0.19 -12.89
C CYS A 13 7.83 0.61 -13.57
N TYR A 14 6.68 0.23 -13.02
CA TYR A 14 5.37 0.50 -13.64
C TYR A 14 4.99 1.98 -13.63
N PHE A 15 5.35 2.69 -12.56
CA PHE A 15 5.17 4.13 -12.52
C PHE A 15 6.11 4.84 -13.46
N LEU A 16 7.38 4.43 -13.48
CA LEU A 16 8.37 5.01 -14.38
C LEU A 16 7.89 4.88 -15.82
N GLU A 17 7.37 3.71 -16.21
CA GLU A 17 6.79 3.49 -17.53
C GLU A 17 5.65 4.47 -17.83
N GLN A 18 4.69 4.63 -16.92
CA GLN A 18 3.57 5.57 -17.08
C GLN A 18 4.06 7.03 -17.15
N ALA A 19 5.01 7.41 -16.31
CA ALA A 19 5.61 8.74 -16.30
C ALA A 19 6.29 9.02 -17.64
N LEU A 20 7.13 8.10 -18.14
CA LEU A 20 7.82 8.26 -19.41
C LEU A 20 6.87 8.32 -20.61
N LEU A 21 5.77 7.57 -20.61
CA LEU A 21 4.71 7.71 -21.62
C LEU A 21 4.09 9.11 -21.60
N SER A 22 3.78 9.65 -20.42
CA SER A 22 3.24 11.02 -20.29
C SER A 22 4.26 12.09 -20.69
N VAL A 23 5.53 11.90 -20.34
CA VAL A 23 6.66 12.76 -20.74
C VAL A 23 6.78 12.77 -22.27
N ARG A 24 6.74 11.61 -22.93
CA ARG A 24 6.83 11.50 -24.39
C ARG A 24 5.74 12.33 -25.08
N ARG A 25 4.48 12.19 -24.66
CA ARG A 25 3.36 13.00 -25.19
C ARG A 25 3.54 14.50 -24.93
N ALA A 26 4.05 14.88 -23.76
CA ALA A 26 4.31 16.28 -23.44
C ALA A 26 5.50 16.87 -24.23
N VAL A 27 6.51 16.05 -24.56
CA VAL A 27 7.61 16.43 -25.47
C VAL A 27 7.10 16.65 -26.88
N GLU A 28 6.29 15.73 -27.41
CA GLU A 28 5.66 15.87 -28.73
C GLU A 28 4.84 17.15 -28.81
N LYS A 29 4.01 17.42 -27.79
CA LYS A 29 3.20 18.63 -27.70
C LYS A 29 4.04 19.90 -27.55
N LEU A 30 5.20 19.88 -26.90
CA LEU A 30 6.09 21.04 -26.83
C LEU A 30 6.62 21.42 -28.22
N GLY A 31 6.94 20.45 -29.06
CA GLY A 31 7.43 20.67 -30.43
C GLY A 31 8.80 21.35 -30.50
N GLN A 32 9.61 21.23 -29.43
CA GLN A 32 10.98 21.76 -29.35
C GLN A 32 11.94 20.65 -28.88
N PRO A 33 13.27 20.76 -29.12
CA PRO A 33 14.21 19.72 -28.73
C PRO A 33 14.24 19.50 -27.22
N VAL A 34 13.98 18.25 -26.79
CA VAL A 34 14.04 17.80 -25.40
C VAL A 34 14.96 16.59 -25.29
N GLU A 35 15.70 16.51 -24.19
CA GLU A 35 16.40 15.30 -23.77
C GLU A 35 15.78 14.77 -22.48
N VAL A 36 15.70 13.44 -22.38
CA VAL A 36 15.13 12.77 -21.21
C VAL A 36 16.20 11.84 -20.64
N PHE A 37 16.51 12.03 -19.37
CA PHE A 37 17.42 11.19 -18.59
C PHE A 37 16.64 10.36 -17.61
N VAL A 38 16.99 9.08 -17.51
CA VAL A 38 16.58 8.22 -16.40
C VAL A 38 17.84 7.79 -15.65
N VAL A 39 17.88 8.06 -14.35
CA VAL A 39 18.96 7.61 -13.47
C VAL A 39 18.39 6.53 -12.56
N ASP A 40 18.71 5.26 -12.85
CA ASP A 40 18.27 4.13 -12.04
C ASP A 40 19.24 3.88 -10.88
N ASN A 41 18.72 3.88 -9.65
CA ASN A 41 19.49 3.73 -8.42
C ASN A 41 19.57 2.26 -7.96
N ASN A 42 19.96 1.36 -8.87
CA ASN A 42 20.10 -0.08 -8.63
C ASN A 42 18.76 -0.76 -8.29
N SER A 43 17.77 -0.61 -9.17
CA SER A 43 16.46 -1.25 -9.04
C SER A 43 16.52 -2.74 -9.36
N ALA A 44 15.71 -3.54 -8.66
CA ALA A 44 15.63 -5.00 -8.81
C ALA A 44 14.29 -5.47 -9.43
N ASP A 45 13.50 -4.55 -9.97
CA ASP A 45 12.12 -4.76 -10.43
C ASP A 45 11.96 -4.77 -11.97
N GLY A 46 13.07 -4.82 -12.69
CA GLY A 46 13.07 -4.80 -14.16
C GLY A 46 13.06 -3.40 -14.80
N SER A 47 13.11 -2.32 -14.00
CA SER A 47 13.08 -0.93 -14.51
C SER A 47 14.10 -0.66 -15.64
N VAL A 48 15.36 -1.08 -15.48
CA VAL A 48 16.44 -0.86 -16.46
C VAL A 48 16.10 -1.52 -17.80
N ALA A 49 15.67 -2.79 -17.77
CA ALA A 49 15.31 -3.53 -18.98
C ALA A 49 14.09 -2.93 -19.67
N MET A 50 13.09 -2.48 -18.89
CA MET A 50 11.91 -1.80 -19.41
C MET A 50 12.27 -0.51 -20.15
N VAL A 51 13.13 0.34 -19.56
CA VAL A 51 13.56 1.60 -20.19
C VAL A 51 14.31 1.32 -21.50
N GLN A 52 15.25 0.39 -21.49
CA GLN A 52 16.03 0.04 -22.69
C GLN A 52 15.15 -0.49 -23.84
N ALA A 53 14.12 -1.29 -23.51
CA ALA A 53 13.25 -1.89 -24.51
C ALA A 53 12.18 -0.93 -25.04
N ARG A 54 11.57 -0.12 -24.18
CA ARG A 54 10.39 0.72 -24.52
C ARG A 54 10.70 2.18 -24.80
N PHE A 55 11.84 2.68 -24.32
CA PHE A 55 12.23 4.08 -24.39
C PHE A 55 13.70 4.22 -24.85
N PRO A 56 14.07 3.69 -26.04
CA PRO A 56 15.44 3.75 -26.53
C PRO A 56 15.95 5.20 -26.75
N GLU A 57 15.06 6.18 -26.84
CA GLU A 57 15.39 7.60 -26.92
C GLU A 57 15.85 8.21 -25.58
N VAL A 58 15.63 7.52 -24.45
CA VAL A 58 15.99 8.00 -23.11
C VAL A 58 17.46 7.71 -22.82
N VAL A 59 18.16 8.71 -22.28
CA VAL A 59 19.53 8.55 -21.79
C VAL A 59 19.51 7.88 -20.41
N LEU A 60 19.73 6.57 -20.40
CA LEU A 60 19.74 5.78 -19.18
C LEU A 60 21.12 5.79 -18.49
N ILE A 61 21.13 6.10 -17.19
CA ILE A 61 22.29 5.98 -16.29
C ILE A 61 21.91 4.94 -15.22
N ALA A 62 22.43 3.72 -15.34
CA ALA A 62 22.16 2.64 -14.38
C ALA A 62 23.28 2.56 -13.33
N ASN A 63 22.99 3.00 -12.10
CA ASN A 63 23.92 2.92 -10.99
C ASN A 63 24.00 1.50 -10.43
N HIS A 64 25.18 1.11 -9.94
CA HIS A 64 25.39 -0.17 -9.23
C HIS A 64 25.04 -0.11 -7.73
N THR A 65 24.72 1.09 -7.22
CA THR A 65 24.32 1.34 -5.83
C THR A 65 23.16 2.34 -5.81
N ASN A 66 22.55 2.57 -4.64
CA ASN A 66 21.59 3.64 -4.45
C ASN A 66 22.26 4.85 -3.78
N PRO A 67 22.76 5.85 -4.54
CA PRO A 67 23.45 7.01 -3.98
C PRO A 67 22.50 8.07 -3.40
N GLY A 68 21.17 7.89 -3.52
CA GLY A 68 20.17 8.87 -3.12
C GLY A 68 19.74 9.79 -4.26
N PHE A 69 18.81 10.70 -3.96
CA PHE A 69 18.13 11.55 -4.93
C PHE A 69 19.04 12.67 -5.46
N SER A 70 19.74 13.40 -4.60
CA SER A 70 20.60 14.53 -5.02
C SER A 70 21.73 14.09 -5.93
N LYS A 71 22.48 13.06 -5.52
CA LYS A 71 23.61 12.53 -6.30
C LYS A 71 23.17 12.00 -7.65
N ALA A 72 22.07 11.25 -7.69
CA ALA A 72 21.51 10.72 -8.93
C ALA A 72 21.07 11.83 -9.89
N ASN A 73 20.31 12.82 -9.41
CA ASN A 73 19.93 13.97 -10.23
C ASN A 73 21.16 14.71 -10.77
N ASN A 74 22.15 15.00 -9.92
CA ASN A 74 23.37 15.68 -10.34
C ASN A 74 24.18 14.94 -11.42
N GLN A 75 24.13 13.59 -11.48
CA GLN A 75 24.76 12.84 -12.57
C GLN A 75 24.16 13.22 -13.93
N ALA A 76 22.84 13.36 -14.01
CA ALA A 76 22.14 13.77 -15.21
C ALA A 76 22.27 15.28 -15.46
N LEU A 77 22.08 16.13 -14.44
CA LEU A 77 22.13 17.59 -14.59
C LEU A 77 23.50 18.10 -15.09
N ARG A 78 24.60 17.43 -14.73
CA ARG A 78 25.93 17.74 -15.26
C ARG A 78 26.08 17.44 -16.76
N ARG A 79 25.25 16.55 -17.31
CA ARG A 79 25.22 16.18 -18.73
C ARG A 79 24.13 16.94 -19.50
N ALA A 80 23.12 17.45 -18.80
CA ALA A 80 21.99 18.17 -19.35
C ALA A 80 22.41 19.52 -19.96
N THR A 81 21.86 19.82 -21.13
CA THR A 81 22.16 21.00 -21.96
C THR A 81 20.93 21.89 -22.21
N GLY A 82 19.76 21.51 -21.71
CA GLY A 82 18.53 22.25 -21.82
C GLY A 82 18.61 23.62 -21.16
N GLN A 83 17.96 24.61 -21.80
CA GLN A 83 17.75 25.95 -21.22
C GLN A 83 17.02 25.85 -19.87
N TYR A 84 16.07 24.93 -19.77
CA TYR A 84 15.39 24.53 -18.55
C TYR A 84 15.68 23.08 -18.20
N GLN A 85 15.78 22.78 -16.91
CA GLN A 85 16.08 21.45 -16.38
C GLN A 85 14.98 21.04 -15.41
N LEU A 86 14.22 20.00 -15.72
CA LEU A 86 13.10 19.51 -14.92
C LEU A 86 13.54 18.31 -14.10
N LEU A 87 13.43 18.42 -12.77
CA LEU A 87 13.43 17.25 -11.89
C LEU A 87 11.99 16.73 -11.83
N LEU A 88 11.81 15.47 -12.22
CA LEU A 88 10.51 14.81 -12.26
C LEU A 88 10.57 13.49 -11.52
N ASN A 89 9.62 13.27 -10.61
CA ASN A 89 9.50 11.99 -9.93
C ASN A 89 8.97 10.90 -10.88
N PRO A 90 9.40 9.63 -10.70
CA PRO A 90 8.98 8.52 -11.53
C PRO A 90 7.51 8.13 -11.32
N ASP A 91 6.88 8.53 -10.20
CA ASP A 91 5.48 8.28 -9.86
C ASP A 91 4.57 9.47 -10.21
N THR A 92 4.78 10.07 -11.38
CA THR A 92 4.01 11.21 -11.88
C THR A 92 3.33 10.95 -13.22
N VAL A 93 2.31 11.74 -13.54
CA VAL A 93 1.71 11.84 -14.88
C VAL A 93 1.56 13.32 -15.20
N VAL A 94 2.24 13.78 -16.24
CA VAL A 94 2.13 15.16 -16.73
C VAL A 94 1.02 15.28 -17.78
N GLU A 95 0.36 16.43 -17.85
CA GLU A 95 -0.55 16.74 -18.95
C GLU A 95 0.25 16.96 -20.24
N GLU A 96 -0.41 16.75 -21.38
CA GLU A 96 0.23 16.90 -22.69
C GLU A 96 0.80 18.33 -22.86
N ASP A 97 0.12 19.36 -22.36
CA ASP A 97 0.58 20.74 -22.54
C ASP A 97 1.50 21.25 -21.40
N THR A 98 1.82 20.41 -20.40
CA THR A 98 2.58 20.81 -19.20
C THR A 98 3.89 21.48 -19.55
N PHE A 99 4.71 20.88 -20.41
CA PHE A 99 6.03 21.42 -20.75
C PHE A 99 5.95 22.72 -21.55
N ARG A 100 4.97 22.83 -22.45
CA ARG A 100 4.72 24.06 -23.23
C ARG A 100 4.33 25.20 -22.28
N ALA A 101 3.34 24.99 -21.43
CA ALA A 101 2.86 25.99 -20.48
C ALA A 101 3.95 26.44 -19.51
N CYS A 102 4.73 25.49 -18.96
CA CYS A 102 5.82 25.80 -18.04
C CYS A 102 6.97 26.55 -18.72
N CYS A 103 7.41 26.11 -19.91
CA CYS A 103 8.47 26.81 -20.64
C CYS A 103 8.04 28.22 -21.04
N ALA A 104 6.79 28.41 -21.49
CA ALA A 104 6.24 29.71 -21.83
C ALA A 104 6.19 30.64 -20.60
N PHE A 105 5.80 30.11 -19.43
CA PHE A 105 5.83 30.87 -18.17
C PHE A 105 7.26 31.31 -17.81
N MET A 106 8.24 30.39 -17.91
CA MET A 106 9.65 30.68 -17.63
C MET A 106 10.25 31.69 -18.62
N ASP A 107 9.86 31.63 -19.90
CA ASP A 107 10.30 32.60 -20.91
C ASP A 107 9.73 34.00 -20.63
N ALA A 108 8.49 34.09 -20.14
CA ALA A 108 7.84 35.35 -19.79
C ALA A 108 8.31 35.97 -18.45
N HIS A 109 8.95 35.19 -17.58
CA HIS A 109 9.43 35.61 -16.26
C HIS A 109 10.93 35.34 -16.11
N PRO A 110 11.80 36.22 -16.64
CA PRO A 110 13.25 36.03 -16.60
C PRO A 110 13.82 35.83 -15.19
N GLU A 111 13.20 36.42 -14.16
CA GLU A 111 13.57 36.31 -12.74
C GLU A 111 13.18 34.97 -12.09
N CYS A 112 12.34 34.18 -12.76
CA CYS A 112 11.96 32.85 -12.29
C CYS A 112 13.15 31.89 -12.43
N GLY A 113 13.71 31.48 -11.29
CA GLY A 113 14.76 30.47 -11.21
C GLY A 113 14.21 29.05 -11.04
N GLY A 114 13.05 28.93 -10.39
CA GLY A 114 12.36 27.65 -10.15
C GLY A 114 10.85 27.74 -10.32
N LEU A 115 10.24 26.72 -10.92
CA LEU A 115 8.80 26.60 -11.14
C LEU A 115 8.29 25.22 -10.72
N GLY A 116 7.29 25.21 -9.85
CA GLY A 116 6.48 24.05 -9.50
C GLY A 116 5.05 24.19 -10.04
N VAL A 117 4.32 23.08 -10.07
CA VAL A 117 2.97 23.02 -10.66
C VAL A 117 1.91 22.51 -9.67
N LYS A 118 0.64 22.62 -10.04
CA LYS A 118 -0.47 22.04 -9.28
C LYS A 118 -0.41 20.52 -9.32
N MET A 119 -0.10 19.88 -8.20
CA MET A 119 -0.11 18.42 -8.09
C MET A 119 -1.41 17.92 -7.48
N LEU A 120 -1.93 16.83 -8.03
CA LEU A 120 -3.06 16.06 -7.52
C LEU A 120 -2.59 14.65 -7.13
N ASP A 121 -3.22 14.02 -6.15
CA ASP A 121 -3.03 12.59 -5.93
C ASP A 121 -3.78 11.77 -6.99
N GLY A 122 -3.57 10.45 -7.02
CA GLY A 122 -4.24 9.56 -7.97
C GLY A 122 -5.76 9.50 -7.82
N GLN A 123 -6.36 10.24 -6.87
CA GLN A 123 -7.80 10.37 -6.65
C GLN A 123 -8.30 11.80 -6.93
N GLY A 124 -7.51 12.62 -7.62
CA GLY A 124 -7.88 13.99 -8.00
C GLY A 124 -7.79 15.01 -6.86
N ARG A 125 -7.31 14.65 -5.66
CA ARG A 125 -7.25 15.59 -4.53
C ARG A 125 -5.97 16.41 -4.59
N PHE A 126 -6.10 17.72 -4.36
CA PHE A 126 -4.95 18.61 -4.30
C PHE A 126 -3.90 18.17 -3.27
N LEU A 127 -2.64 18.19 -3.68
CA LEU A 127 -1.48 17.91 -2.83
C LEU A 127 -0.93 19.22 -2.25
N PRO A 128 -1.05 19.46 -0.92
CA PRO A 128 -0.57 20.70 -0.30
C PRO A 128 0.92 20.93 -0.45
N GLU A 129 1.72 19.89 -0.65
CA GLU A 129 3.16 20.02 -0.94
C GLU A 129 3.48 20.73 -2.26
N SER A 130 2.49 20.98 -3.13
CA SER A 130 2.67 21.80 -4.35
C SER A 130 3.16 23.20 -4.04
N LYS A 131 2.93 23.70 -2.82
CA LYS A 131 3.39 25.02 -2.36
C LYS A 131 3.82 24.95 -0.90
N ARG A 132 5.06 25.34 -0.62
CA ARG A 132 5.60 25.30 0.75
C ARG A 132 6.29 26.60 1.13
N ALA A 133 6.27 26.88 2.43
CA ALA A 133 7.16 27.86 3.05
C ALA A 133 8.45 27.17 3.52
N LEU A 134 9.51 27.94 3.76
CA LEU A 134 10.72 27.43 4.39
C LEU A 134 10.38 26.85 5.77
N PRO A 135 10.95 25.67 6.11
CA PRO A 135 10.75 25.05 7.41
C PRO A 135 11.59 25.75 8.48
N THR A 136 11.35 27.04 8.73
CA THR A 136 11.95 27.75 9.87
C THR A 136 11.57 27.04 11.18
N PRO A 137 12.33 27.23 12.27
CA PRO A 137 12.05 26.57 13.54
C PRO A 137 10.59 26.69 14.02
N THR A 138 9.97 27.87 13.86
CA THR A 138 8.57 28.12 14.24
C THR A 138 7.59 27.41 13.31
N VAL A 139 7.83 27.42 12.00
CA VAL A 139 7.00 26.72 11.01
C VAL A 139 7.06 25.20 11.20
N ALA A 140 8.27 24.67 11.43
CA ALA A 140 8.48 23.26 11.73
C ALA A 140 7.77 22.84 13.03
N PHE A 141 7.82 23.68 14.07
CA PHE A 141 7.09 23.47 15.33
C PHE A 141 5.57 23.36 15.09
N TYR A 142 4.95 24.31 14.39
CA TYR A 142 3.50 24.27 14.12
C TYR A 142 3.07 23.03 13.34
N LYS A 143 3.90 22.57 12.40
CA LYS A 143 3.66 21.33 11.65
C LYS A 143 3.76 20.09 12.54
N MET A 144 4.77 20.03 13.40
CA MET A 144 5.08 18.86 14.22
C MET A 144 4.05 18.62 15.32
N PHE A 145 3.56 19.68 15.95
CA PHE A 145 2.53 19.63 17.01
C PHE A 145 1.09 19.62 16.45
N GLY A 146 0.91 19.53 15.13
CA GLY A 146 -0.40 19.40 14.50
C GLY A 146 -1.20 20.71 14.38
N LEU A 147 -0.67 21.85 14.85
CA LEU A 147 -1.31 23.16 14.71
C LEU A 147 -1.56 23.54 13.25
N ALA A 148 -0.63 23.19 12.34
CA ALA A 148 -0.82 23.40 10.90
C ALA A 148 -1.97 22.57 10.32
N ARG A 149 -2.30 21.42 10.92
CA ARG A 149 -3.43 20.58 10.52
C ARG A 149 -4.76 21.09 11.08
N LEU A 150 -4.74 21.64 12.30
CA LEU A 150 -5.92 22.21 12.96
C LEU A 150 -6.32 23.56 12.36
N LEU A 151 -5.35 24.40 11.99
CA LEU A 151 -5.56 25.76 11.50
C LEU A 151 -4.88 25.99 10.13
N PRO A 152 -5.26 25.24 9.08
CA PRO A 152 -4.55 25.24 7.79
C PRO A 152 -4.66 26.56 7.02
N ARG A 153 -5.71 27.35 7.25
CA ARG A 153 -5.92 28.68 6.63
C ARG A 153 -5.30 29.83 7.41
N SER A 154 -4.63 29.57 8.54
CA SER A 154 -3.93 30.61 9.29
C SER A 154 -2.61 30.96 8.60
N ARG A 155 -2.34 32.26 8.39
CA ARG A 155 -1.04 32.77 7.91
C ARG A 155 0.12 32.45 8.86
N THR A 156 -0.19 32.22 10.14
CA THR A 156 0.79 31.87 11.19
C THR A 156 0.93 30.36 11.32
N PHE A 157 -0.15 29.66 11.65
CA PHE A 157 -0.10 28.23 11.98
C PHE A 157 -0.10 27.31 10.76
N GLY A 158 -0.78 27.70 9.68
CA GLY A 158 -0.88 26.96 8.42
C GLY A 158 0.25 27.25 7.43
N ARG A 159 1.31 27.97 7.86
CA ARG A 159 2.35 28.53 6.99
C ARG A 159 3.09 27.49 6.15
N TYR A 160 3.38 26.30 6.70
CA TYR A 160 4.21 25.31 6.01
C TYR A 160 3.68 24.90 4.63
N HIS A 161 2.36 24.69 4.47
CA HIS A 161 1.74 24.34 3.17
C HIS A 161 1.02 25.53 2.53
N LEU A 162 1.22 26.75 3.07
CA LEU A 162 0.58 27.96 2.56
C LEU A 162 -0.92 27.80 2.31
N GLY A 163 -1.64 27.15 3.24
CA GLY A 163 -3.04 26.76 3.07
C GLY A 163 -4.03 27.93 3.01
N PHE A 164 -3.54 29.16 3.25
CA PHE A 164 -4.26 30.42 3.08
C PHE A 164 -4.18 30.99 1.66
N LEU A 165 -3.32 30.45 0.79
CA LEU A 165 -3.23 30.82 -0.62
C LEU A 165 -4.22 29.96 -1.44
N SER A 166 -4.70 30.49 -2.57
CA SER A 166 -5.54 29.73 -3.49
C SER A 166 -4.72 28.60 -4.15
N PRO A 167 -5.29 27.40 -4.38
CA PRO A 167 -4.65 26.38 -5.22
C PRO A 167 -4.76 26.69 -6.72
N ASP A 168 -5.59 27.67 -7.11
CA ASP A 168 -5.91 27.96 -8.52
C ASP A 168 -5.29 29.27 -9.02
N GLU A 169 -4.45 29.91 -8.21
CA GLU A 169 -3.73 31.14 -8.57
C GLU A 169 -2.21 30.92 -8.56
N THR A 170 -1.51 31.65 -9.43
CA THR A 170 -0.05 31.69 -9.45
C THR A 170 0.47 32.43 -8.21
N HIS A 171 1.45 31.85 -7.53
CA HIS A 171 2.03 32.44 -6.33
C HIS A 171 3.56 32.35 -6.34
N GLU A 172 4.22 33.41 -5.88
CA GLU A 172 5.61 33.31 -5.43
C GLU A 172 5.63 32.48 -4.12
N VAL A 173 6.48 31.47 -4.04
CA VAL A 173 6.56 30.54 -2.91
C VAL A 173 8.01 30.37 -2.47
N GLU A 174 8.24 29.97 -1.22
CA GLU A 174 9.61 29.88 -0.72
C GLU A 174 10.26 28.53 -1.10
N VAL A 175 9.47 27.46 -1.20
CA VAL A 175 9.94 26.09 -1.44
C VAL A 175 9.08 25.35 -2.47
N LEU A 176 9.74 24.78 -3.47
CA LEU A 176 9.15 23.88 -4.47
C LEU A 176 9.24 22.41 -4.04
N SER A 177 8.47 21.53 -4.68
CA SER A 177 8.53 20.09 -4.46
C SER A 177 9.46 19.44 -5.46
N GLY A 178 10.38 18.58 -5.01
CA GLY A 178 11.23 17.78 -5.91
C GLY A 178 10.46 16.83 -6.84
N ALA A 179 9.15 16.63 -6.62
CA ALA A 179 8.29 15.82 -7.49
C ALA A 179 8.09 16.43 -8.89
N PHE A 180 8.08 17.76 -8.98
CA PHE A 180 8.11 18.53 -10.22
C PHE A 180 8.77 19.87 -9.92
N MET A 181 10.03 20.01 -10.32
CA MET A 181 10.82 21.20 -10.09
C MET A 181 11.53 21.58 -11.39
N LEU A 182 10.95 22.53 -12.13
CA LEU A 182 11.55 23.06 -13.35
C LEU A 182 12.50 24.21 -12.97
N LEU A 183 13.76 24.10 -13.39
CA LEU A 183 14.84 24.99 -12.99
C LEU A 183 15.41 25.69 -14.21
N ARG A 184 15.74 26.98 -14.08
CA ARG A 184 16.51 27.70 -15.10
C ARG A 184 17.97 27.29 -15.03
N LYS A 185 18.55 26.88 -16.17
CA LYS A 185 19.97 26.49 -16.22
C LYS A 185 20.90 27.60 -15.75
N ALA A 186 20.66 28.85 -16.18
CA ALA A 186 21.46 30.01 -15.73
C ALA A 186 21.45 30.20 -14.21
N ALA A 187 20.31 29.95 -13.56
CA ALA A 187 20.22 30.00 -12.10
C ALA A 187 21.05 28.88 -11.46
N LEU A 188 20.96 27.65 -11.99
CA LEU A 188 21.77 26.52 -11.51
C LEU A 188 23.28 26.73 -11.71
N ASP A 189 23.68 27.34 -12.81
CA ASP A 189 25.09 27.66 -13.08
C ASP A 189 25.64 28.70 -12.08
N GLU A 190 24.79 29.58 -11.55
CA GLU A 190 25.15 30.58 -10.54
C GLU A 190 25.16 30.01 -9.12
N ILE A 191 24.08 29.33 -8.70
CA ILE A 191 23.88 28.92 -7.30
C ILE A 191 24.34 27.47 -7.00
N GLY A 192 24.73 26.72 -8.03
CA GLY A 192 25.10 25.31 -7.95
C GLY A 192 23.92 24.33 -7.96
N LEU A 193 24.23 23.05 -8.17
CA LEU A 193 23.25 21.96 -8.29
C LEU A 193 22.65 21.53 -6.93
N LEU A 194 21.99 20.36 -6.86
CA LEU A 194 21.51 19.83 -5.59
C LEU A 194 22.68 19.51 -4.66
N ASP A 195 22.48 19.74 -3.37
CA ASP A 195 23.48 19.45 -2.36
C ASP A 195 23.53 17.95 -2.06
N GLU A 196 24.70 17.34 -2.31
CA GLU A 196 24.90 15.89 -2.23
C GLU A 196 25.05 15.35 -0.80
N ASP A 197 25.06 16.22 0.22
CA ASP A 197 24.97 15.80 1.62
C ASP A 197 23.55 15.28 1.96
N TYR A 198 22.55 15.72 1.20
CA TYR A 198 21.19 15.20 1.30
C TYR A 198 21.07 13.91 0.50
N PHE A 199 20.73 12.82 1.18
CA PHE A 199 20.33 11.59 0.51
C PHE A 199 18.91 11.71 -0.09
N MET A 200 17.97 12.33 0.63
CA MET A 200 16.57 12.58 0.21
C MET A 200 15.84 13.53 1.20
N TYR A 201 14.78 14.21 0.74
CA TYR A 201 13.81 15.05 1.50
C TYR A 201 14.27 16.42 2.03
N GLY A 202 15.47 16.88 1.73
CA GLY A 202 15.93 18.23 2.10
C GLY A 202 16.56 19.01 0.97
N GLU A 203 16.94 18.31 -0.09
CA GLU A 203 17.59 18.85 -1.26
C GLU A 203 16.72 19.82 -2.06
N ASP A 204 15.41 19.61 -2.11
CA ASP A 204 14.46 20.50 -2.77
C ASP A 204 14.25 21.80 -1.99
N ILE A 205 14.19 21.70 -0.66
CA ILE A 205 14.15 22.83 0.28
C ILE A 205 15.45 23.62 0.20
N ASP A 206 16.61 22.94 0.22
CA ASP A 206 17.93 23.54 0.11
C ASP A 206 18.12 24.31 -1.19
N LEU A 207 17.81 23.66 -2.32
CA LEU A 207 17.95 24.28 -3.64
C LEU A 207 16.99 25.47 -3.80
N SER A 208 15.73 25.32 -3.37
CA SER A 208 14.75 26.40 -3.38
C SER A 208 15.23 27.60 -2.56
N TYR A 209 15.81 27.35 -1.39
CA TYR A 209 16.35 28.41 -0.55
C TYR A 209 17.55 29.10 -1.20
N ARG A 210 18.50 28.33 -1.75
CA ARG A 210 19.66 28.89 -2.47
C ARG A 210 19.26 29.71 -3.69
N LEU A 211 18.20 29.34 -4.41
CA LEU A 211 17.65 30.16 -5.50
C LEU A 211 17.26 31.55 -4.97
N THR A 212 16.50 31.60 -3.86
CA THR A 212 16.10 32.88 -3.25
C THR A 212 17.29 33.70 -2.73
N GLN A 213 18.34 33.04 -2.22
CA GLN A 213 19.57 33.71 -1.79
C GLN A 213 20.38 34.27 -2.96
N GLY A 214 20.34 33.62 -4.13
CA GLY A 214 20.90 34.11 -5.38
C GLY A 214 20.05 35.16 -6.10
N GLY A 215 18.98 35.67 -5.47
CA GLY A 215 18.11 36.70 -6.06
C GLY A 215 17.09 36.17 -7.07
N TRP A 216 17.02 34.86 -7.28
CA TRP A 216 16.02 34.21 -8.13
C TRP A 216 14.71 33.98 -7.40
N LYS A 217 13.62 33.87 -8.15
CA LYS A 217 12.28 33.59 -7.60
C LYS A 217 11.83 32.17 -7.85
N ASN A 218 11.07 31.64 -6.90
CA ASN A 218 10.36 30.36 -7.01
C ASN A 218 8.86 30.62 -7.18
N TYR A 219 8.24 29.98 -8.18
CA TYR A 219 6.82 30.13 -8.48
C TYR A 219 6.07 28.81 -8.39
N TYR A 220 4.87 28.86 -7.82
CA TYR A 220 3.82 27.88 -7.98
C TYR A 220 2.91 28.31 -9.13
N TYR A 221 2.75 27.44 -10.13
CA TYR A 221 1.97 27.72 -11.34
C TYR A 221 0.86 26.67 -11.55
N PRO A 222 -0.42 27.06 -11.39
CA PRO A 222 -1.55 26.15 -11.55
C PRO A 222 -2.10 26.06 -12.98
N GLY A 223 -1.47 26.74 -13.96
CA GLY A 223 -1.92 26.72 -15.36
C GLY A 223 -1.75 25.36 -16.06
N THR A 224 -1.06 24.43 -15.42
CA THR A 224 -1.07 23.00 -15.76
C THR A 224 -1.07 22.18 -14.48
N ARG A 225 -1.49 20.93 -14.58
CA ARG A 225 -1.62 20.01 -13.46
C ARG A 225 -0.88 18.71 -13.74
N ILE A 226 -0.49 18.03 -12.68
CA ILE A 226 0.08 16.68 -12.77
C ILE A 226 -0.56 15.78 -11.72
N ILE A 227 -0.57 14.48 -11.98
CA ILE A 227 -0.80 13.47 -10.93
C ILE A 227 0.55 13.12 -10.31
N HIS A 228 0.61 13.00 -9.00
CA HIS A 228 1.74 12.44 -8.27
C HIS A 228 1.22 11.39 -7.28
N TYR A 229 1.56 10.13 -7.51
CA TYR A 229 1.01 8.98 -6.76
C TYR A 229 1.57 8.81 -5.35
N LYS A 230 2.53 9.66 -4.94
CA LYS A 230 2.97 9.93 -3.56
C LYS A 230 3.10 8.72 -2.64
N GLY A 231 4.34 8.34 -2.36
CA GLY A 231 4.69 7.36 -1.31
C GLY A 231 4.93 5.94 -1.84
N GLU A 232 4.97 5.79 -3.16
CA GLU A 232 5.20 4.53 -3.85
C GLU A 232 6.68 4.17 -3.92
N SER A 233 7.52 5.18 -4.18
CA SER A 233 8.98 5.07 -4.12
C SER A 233 9.54 5.10 -2.69
N THR A 234 8.75 5.48 -1.68
CA THR A 234 9.17 5.39 -0.28
C THR A 234 8.02 5.12 0.70
N LYS A 235 8.12 3.99 1.41
CA LYS A 235 7.23 3.61 2.51
C LYS A 235 7.33 4.62 3.67
N ARG A 236 6.48 5.66 3.64
CA ARG A 236 6.39 6.76 4.64
C ARG A 236 6.24 6.29 6.09
N THR A 237 5.76 5.06 6.29
CA THR A 237 5.52 4.46 7.60
C THR A 237 6.76 3.78 8.19
N SER A 238 7.84 3.66 7.42
CA SER A 238 9.09 3.08 7.89
C SER A 238 9.81 4.04 8.83
N VAL A 239 10.36 3.48 9.91
CA VAL A 239 11.24 4.22 10.83
C VAL A 239 12.42 4.86 10.07
N ASN A 240 12.85 4.24 8.96
CA ASN A 240 13.90 4.77 8.11
C ASN A 240 13.51 6.09 7.41
N PHE A 241 12.29 6.22 6.89
CA PHE A 241 11.79 7.47 6.28
C PHE A 241 11.88 8.63 7.27
N VAL A 242 11.40 8.40 8.49
CA VAL A 242 11.45 9.33 9.61
C VAL A 242 12.91 9.78 9.81
N PHE A 243 13.85 8.85 10.02
CA PHE A 243 15.26 9.18 10.22
C PHE A 243 15.89 9.98 9.06
N VAL A 244 15.66 9.60 7.80
CA VAL A 244 16.22 10.29 6.62
C VAL A 244 15.68 11.72 6.54
N PHE A 245 14.37 11.91 6.70
CA PHE A 245 13.75 13.23 6.70
C PHE A 245 14.33 14.13 7.80
N TYR A 246 14.51 13.60 9.02
CA TYR A 246 15.05 14.39 10.12
C TYR A 246 16.53 14.72 9.95
N ARG A 247 17.32 13.76 9.44
CA ARG A 247 18.72 14.01 9.10
C ARG A 247 18.83 15.15 8.09
N ALA A 248 17.96 15.16 7.07
CA ALA A 248 17.88 16.25 6.11
C ALA A 248 17.57 17.60 6.79
N MET A 249 16.60 17.66 7.71
CA MET A 249 16.28 18.91 8.43
C MET A 249 17.43 19.39 9.33
N VAL A 250 18.19 18.48 9.93
CA VAL A 250 19.39 18.82 10.72
C VAL A 250 20.49 19.38 9.82
N ILE A 251 20.73 18.78 8.65
CA ILE A 251 21.69 19.30 7.65
C ILE A 251 21.28 20.72 7.24
N PHE A 252 20.01 20.91 6.88
CA PHE A 252 19.48 22.21 6.46
C PHE A 252 19.68 23.29 7.53
N ALA A 253 19.30 23.00 8.78
CA ALA A 253 19.44 23.98 9.86
C ALA A 253 20.90 24.31 10.20
N ARG A 254 21.81 23.33 10.13
CA ARG A 254 23.25 23.55 10.32
C ARG A 254 23.82 24.48 9.25
N LYS A 255 23.40 24.30 7.99
CA LYS A 255 23.86 25.11 6.86
C LYS A 255 23.27 26.52 6.85
N HIS A 256 22.00 26.68 7.21
CA HIS A 256 21.26 27.92 6.92
C HIS A 256 20.82 28.76 8.14
N PHE A 257 20.71 28.21 9.36
CA PHE A 257 20.08 28.91 10.51
C PHE A 257 20.99 29.14 11.73
N ALA A 258 22.31 29.19 11.53
CA ALA A 258 23.38 29.51 12.49
C ALA A 258 24.07 28.30 13.18
N PRO A 259 25.39 28.10 12.96
CA PRO A 259 26.17 26.98 13.51
C PRO A 259 26.14 26.86 15.04
N GLY A 260 26.06 28.00 15.75
CA GLY A 260 26.17 28.06 17.22
C GLY A 260 24.95 27.59 18.01
N ARG A 261 23.77 27.48 17.39
CA ARG A 261 22.52 26.98 18.03
C ARG A 261 22.02 25.67 17.44
N ALA A 262 22.74 25.10 16.49
CA ALA A 262 22.39 23.86 15.82
C ALA A 262 22.25 22.67 16.78
N GLY A 263 23.02 22.65 17.88
CA GLY A 263 22.93 21.61 18.92
C GLY A 263 21.58 21.61 19.65
N LEU A 264 21.12 22.78 20.11
CA LEU A 264 19.82 22.92 20.77
C LEU A 264 18.67 22.63 19.80
N PHE A 265 18.78 23.07 18.55
CA PHE A 265 17.79 22.78 17.52
C PHE A 265 17.70 21.28 17.20
N SER A 266 18.86 20.61 17.10
CA SER A 266 18.93 19.16 16.91
C SER A 266 18.32 18.42 18.10
N LEU A 267 18.56 18.87 19.34
CA LEU A 267 17.98 18.29 20.55
C LEU A 267 16.44 18.39 20.54
N LEU A 268 15.90 19.58 20.25
CA LEU A 268 14.45 19.82 20.24
C LEU A 268 13.74 19.03 19.14
N ILE A 269 14.35 18.95 17.94
CA ILE A 269 13.85 18.09 16.87
C ILE A 269 13.85 16.65 17.36
N ASN A 270 14.98 16.13 17.85
CA ASN A 270 15.09 14.74 18.31
C ASN A 270 14.07 14.39 19.40
N ALA A 271 13.89 15.26 20.39
CA ALA A 271 12.89 15.04 21.45
C ALA A 271 11.47 14.92 20.89
N ALA A 272 11.10 15.80 19.95
CA ALA A 272 9.77 15.76 19.36
C ALA A 272 9.56 14.59 18.38
N ILE A 273 10.63 14.07 17.75
CA ILE A 273 10.61 12.80 17.01
C ILE A 273 10.23 11.67 17.95
N TRP A 274 10.97 11.50 19.04
CA TRP A 274 10.74 10.41 19.98
C TRP A 274 9.34 10.48 20.59
N LEU A 275 8.86 11.69 20.88
CA LEU A 275 7.50 11.90 21.35
C LEU A 275 6.46 11.51 20.30
N ARG A 276 6.64 11.91 19.03
CA ARG A 276 5.71 11.54 17.95
C ARG A 276 5.78 10.05 17.59
N ALA A 277 6.97 9.46 17.59
CA ALA A 277 7.17 8.03 17.36
C ALA A 277 6.54 7.21 18.49
N GLY A 278 6.73 7.63 19.74
CA GLY A 278 6.07 7.06 20.91
C GLY A 278 4.56 7.18 20.81
N ALA A 279 4.02 8.36 20.49
CA ALA A 279 2.59 8.58 20.31
C ALA A 279 2.00 7.71 19.18
N ALA A 280 2.66 7.62 18.03
CA ALA A 280 2.23 6.78 16.92
C ALA A 280 2.29 5.28 17.25
N LEU A 281 3.29 4.84 18.03
CA LEU A 281 3.37 3.46 18.52
C LEU A 281 2.23 3.15 19.49
N LEU A 282 1.98 4.06 20.43
CA LEU A 282 0.88 3.95 21.38
C LEU A 282 -0.47 3.94 20.68
N GLU A 283 -0.68 4.80 19.69
CA GLU A 283 -1.90 4.82 18.86
C GLU A 283 -2.09 3.49 18.12
N ARG A 284 -1.05 2.98 17.45
CA ARG A 284 -1.11 1.67 16.76
C ARG A 284 -1.38 0.52 17.71
N LEU A 285 -0.75 0.52 18.88
CA LEU A 285 -0.97 -0.48 19.91
C LEU A 285 -2.41 -0.38 20.44
N ALA A 286 -2.89 0.82 20.75
CA ALA A 286 -4.24 1.06 21.24
C ALA A 286 -5.29 0.62 20.21
N VAL A 287 -5.16 0.99 18.94
CA VAL A 287 -6.10 0.58 17.88
C VAL A 287 -6.10 -0.94 17.66
N ARG A 288 -4.94 -1.60 17.84
CA ARG A 288 -4.83 -3.06 17.71
C ARG A 288 -5.39 -3.82 18.91
N VAL A 289 -5.19 -3.31 20.12
CA VAL A 289 -5.53 -3.98 21.38
C VAL A 289 -6.95 -3.65 21.86
N ALA A 290 -7.45 -2.44 21.58
CA ALA A 290 -8.77 -1.99 22.03
C ALA A 290 -9.92 -2.92 21.64
N PRO A 291 -10.01 -3.49 20.40
CA PRO A 291 -11.07 -4.43 20.07
C PRO A 291 -11.03 -5.70 20.93
N LEU A 292 -9.84 -6.21 21.27
CA LEU A 292 -9.69 -7.39 22.12
C LEU A 292 -10.10 -7.10 23.57
N LEU A 293 -9.69 -5.94 24.11
CA LEU A 293 -10.06 -5.55 25.47
C LEU A 293 -11.57 -5.30 25.59
N LEU A 294 -12.19 -4.70 24.57
CA LEU A 294 -13.63 -4.49 24.54
C LEU A 294 -14.36 -5.84 24.49
N ASP A 295 -13.92 -6.78 23.63
CA ASP A 295 -14.49 -8.13 23.57
C ASP A 295 -14.32 -8.88 24.91
N ALA A 296 -13.15 -8.80 25.54
CA ALA A 296 -12.91 -9.38 26.86
C ALA A 296 -13.87 -8.82 27.91
N GLY A 297 -14.07 -7.50 27.94
CA GLY A 297 -15.00 -6.84 28.86
C GLY A 297 -16.45 -7.26 28.64
N LEU A 298 -16.89 -7.34 27.37
CA LEU A 298 -18.25 -7.77 27.01
C LEU A 298 -18.51 -9.25 27.39
N ILE A 299 -17.52 -10.12 27.20
CA ILE A 299 -17.63 -11.52 27.62
C ILE A 299 -17.64 -11.63 29.14
N TRP A 300 -16.73 -10.92 29.83
CA TRP A 300 -16.67 -10.95 31.29
C TRP A 300 -17.98 -10.48 31.95
N GLY A 301 -18.55 -9.37 31.47
CA GLY A 301 -19.84 -8.86 31.94
C GLY A 301 -20.99 -9.84 31.67
N GLY A 302 -21.00 -10.49 30.51
CA GLY A 302 -21.98 -11.54 30.22
C GLY A 302 -21.82 -12.77 31.09
N MET A 303 -20.59 -13.21 31.36
CA MET A 303 -20.32 -14.32 32.26
C MET A 303 -20.77 -14.02 33.69
N TYR A 304 -20.60 -12.78 34.15
CA TYR A 304 -21.14 -12.35 35.44
C TYR A 304 -22.67 -12.48 35.49
N PHE A 305 -23.37 -12.04 34.44
CA PHE A 305 -24.83 -12.19 34.32
C PHE A 305 -25.25 -13.67 34.25
N LEU A 306 -24.64 -14.46 33.37
CA LEU A 306 -24.93 -15.89 33.20
C LEU A 306 -24.69 -16.68 34.49
N LYS A 307 -23.57 -16.42 35.18
CA LYS A 307 -23.26 -16.99 36.50
C LYS A 307 -24.37 -16.68 37.49
N THR A 308 -24.73 -15.40 37.64
CA THR A 308 -25.75 -14.95 38.60
C THR A 308 -27.13 -15.55 38.30
N TYR A 309 -27.51 -15.60 37.02
CA TYR A 309 -28.73 -16.24 36.59
C TYR A 309 -28.72 -17.75 36.88
N TRP A 310 -27.61 -18.43 36.59
CA TRP A 310 -27.46 -19.86 36.82
C TRP A 310 -27.53 -20.21 38.31
N GLU A 311 -26.89 -19.41 39.17
CA GLU A 311 -26.96 -19.55 40.63
C GLU A 311 -28.39 -19.47 41.16
N ARG A 312 -29.16 -18.48 40.69
CA ARG A 312 -30.52 -18.22 41.21
C ARG A 312 -31.57 -19.21 40.72
N ASN A 313 -31.41 -19.73 39.50
CA ASN A 313 -32.49 -20.45 38.81
C ASN A 313 -32.21 -21.94 38.60
N HIS A 314 -30.94 -22.37 38.54
CA HIS A 314 -30.58 -23.72 38.10
C HIS A 314 -29.55 -24.43 38.98
N LYS A 315 -28.85 -23.73 39.88
CA LYS A 315 -27.88 -24.35 40.77
C LYS A 315 -28.61 -25.04 41.93
N PHE A 316 -28.71 -26.37 41.85
CA PHE A 316 -29.34 -27.21 42.88
C PHE A 316 -28.53 -27.34 44.19
N ALA A 317 -27.27 -26.89 44.19
CA ALA A 317 -26.41 -26.89 45.38
C ALA A 317 -26.46 -25.51 46.09
N PRO A 318 -26.68 -25.46 47.42
CA PRO A 318 -26.77 -24.21 48.17
C PRO A 318 -25.44 -23.43 48.14
N GLY A 319 -25.53 -22.10 48.09
CA GLY A 319 -24.41 -21.17 48.11
C GLY A 319 -24.00 -20.62 46.74
N ASN A 320 -23.20 -19.55 46.74
CA ASN A 320 -22.70 -18.92 45.51
C ASN A 320 -21.48 -19.67 44.95
N TYR A 321 -21.17 -19.49 43.67
CA TYR A 321 -19.86 -19.87 43.14
C TYR A 321 -18.76 -19.09 43.87
N PRO A 322 -17.61 -19.73 44.11
CA PRO A 322 -16.47 -19.09 44.73
C PRO A 322 -16.00 -17.86 43.91
N PRO A 323 -15.52 -16.77 44.55
CA PRO A 323 -15.00 -15.59 43.84
C PRO A 323 -13.96 -15.92 42.77
N GLN A 324 -13.15 -16.96 43.04
CA GLN A 324 -12.12 -17.49 42.14
C GLN A 324 -12.67 -17.88 40.76
N TYR A 325 -13.96 -18.20 40.64
CA TYR A 325 -14.59 -18.44 39.34
C TYR A 325 -14.54 -17.21 38.43
N MET A 326 -14.91 -16.03 38.95
CA MET A 326 -14.90 -14.79 38.16
C MET A 326 -13.51 -14.16 38.05
N GLU A 327 -12.65 -14.40 39.04
CA GLU A 327 -11.31 -13.80 39.13
C GLU A 327 -10.25 -14.58 38.34
N VAL A 328 -10.40 -15.90 38.20
CA VAL A 328 -9.38 -16.76 37.58
C VAL A 328 -9.96 -17.54 36.40
N VAL A 329 -11.07 -18.26 36.60
CA VAL A 329 -11.61 -19.18 35.59
C VAL A 329 -12.20 -18.45 34.39
N VAL A 330 -13.04 -17.44 34.63
CA VAL A 330 -13.64 -16.65 33.54
C VAL A 330 -12.58 -15.92 32.70
N PRO A 331 -11.58 -15.24 33.28
CA PRO A 331 -10.45 -14.70 32.52
C PRO A 331 -9.70 -15.76 31.69
N ALA A 332 -9.49 -16.96 32.24
CA ALA A 332 -8.87 -18.06 31.49
C ALA A 332 -9.75 -18.51 30.31
N TYR A 333 -11.07 -18.61 30.49
CA TYR A 333 -12.01 -18.93 29.40
C TYR A 333 -12.00 -17.86 28.31
N ILE A 334 -12.03 -16.59 28.70
CA ILE A 334 -11.93 -15.44 27.78
C ILE A 334 -10.64 -15.52 26.98
N LEU A 335 -9.49 -15.78 27.64
CA LEU A 335 -8.21 -15.92 26.96
C LEU A 335 -8.27 -17.02 25.90
N VAL A 336 -8.79 -18.21 26.23
CA VAL A 336 -8.90 -19.33 25.28
C VAL A 336 -9.85 -19.00 24.12
N TRP A 337 -11.03 -18.42 24.39
CA TRP A 337 -11.97 -18.03 23.33
C TRP A 337 -11.38 -16.96 22.41
N LEU A 338 -10.78 -15.90 22.96
CA LEU A 338 -10.22 -14.81 22.16
C LEU A 338 -9.00 -15.28 21.36
N THR A 339 -8.13 -16.11 21.94
CA THR A 339 -7.00 -16.71 21.21
C THR A 339 -7.48 -17.61 20.08
N SER A 340 -8.47 -18.48 20.32
CA SER A 340 -9.03 -19.35 19.28
C SER A 340 -9.76 -18.55 18.19
N ALA A 341 -10.51 -17.51 18.56
CA ALA A 341 -11.13 -16.57 17.62
C ALA A 341 -10.08 -15.82 16.78
N TYR A 342 -8.99 -15.37 17.40
CA TYR A 342 -7.87 -14.72 16.73
C TYR A 342 -7.18 -15.63 15.70
N LEU A 343 -6.89 -16.88 16.10
CA LEU A 343 -6.31 -17.89 15.20
C LEU A 343 -7.26 -18.23 14.04
N SER A 344 -8.57 -18.29 14.29
CA SER A 344 -9.60 -18.49 13.26
C SER A 344 -9.79 -17.29 12.33
N GLY A 345 -9.20 -16.12 12.65
CA GLY A 345 -9.28 -14.91 11.84
C GLY A 345 -10.51 -14.03 12.12
N ALA A 346 -11.08 -14.11 13.32
CA ALA A 346 -12.22 -13.28 13.76
C ALA A 346 -11.93 -11.76 13.69
N TYR A 347 -10.66 -11.37 13.79
CA TYR A 347 -10.20 -9.98 13.74
C TYR A 347 -9.59 -9.58 12.39
N ASP A 348 -9.52 -10.51 11.43
CA ASP A 348 -9.01 -10.20 10.09
C ASP A 348 -10.06 -9.50 9.23
N ARG A 349 -9.58 -8.76 8.22
CA ARG A 349 -10.45 -8.15 7.21
C ARG A 349 -10.41 -8.95 5.90
N PRO A 350 -11.54 -9.13 5.18
CA PRO A 350 -12.90 -8.76 5.60
C PRO A 350 -13.37 -9.61 6.79
N VAL A 351 -14.18 -9.00 7.66
CA VAL A 351 -14.77 -9.67 8.82
C VAL A 351 -15.76 -10.73 8.32
N LYS A 352 -15.74 -11.92 8.92
CA LYS A 352 -16.67 -13.00 8.59
C LYS A 352 -17.21 -13.63 9.87
N THR A 353 -18.53 -13.65 10.03
CA THR A 353 -19.20 -14.26 11.18
C THR A 353 -18.82 -15.74 11.36
N SER A 354 -18.66 -16.47 10.26
CA SER A 354 -18.24 -17.88 10.29
C SER A 354 -16.89 -18.10 10.98
N ARG A 355 -15.95 -17.15 10.86
CA ARG A 355 -14.64 -17.22 11.53
C ARG A 355 -14.77 -17.03 13.04
N VAL A 356 -15.67 -16.14 13.49
CA VAL A 356 -15.99 -15.93 14.91
C VAL A 356 -16.59 -17.21 15.48
N VAL A 357 -17.65 -17.71 14.86
CA VAL A 357 -18.37 -18.91 15.32
C VAL A 357 -17.43 -20.11 15.41
N ARG A 358 -16.66 -20.38 14.34
CA ARG A 358 -15.68 -21.48 14.32
C ARG A 358 -14.63 -21.32 15.43
N GLY A 359 -14.08 -20.12 15.60
CA GLY A 359 -13.04 -19.85 16.58
C GLY A 359 -13.54 -20.03 18.02
N VAL A 360 -14.69 -19.44 18.35
CA VAL A 360 -15.29 -19.58 19.69
C VAL A 360 -15.70 -21.04 19.93
N PHE A 361 -16.27 -21.73 18.95
CA PHE A 361 -16.61 -23.15 19.04
C PHE A 361 -15.40 -24.02 19.38
N VAL A 362 -14.29 -23.87 18.64
CA VAL A 362 -13.02 -24.56 18.94
C VAL A 362 -12.52 -24.22 20.34
N GLY A 363 -12.60 -22.95 20.75
CA GLY A 363 -12.23 -22.52 22.10
C GLY A 363 -13.08 -23.18 23.19
N THR A 364 -14.40 -23.29 22.98
CA THR A 364 -15.33 -23.97 23.89
C THR A 364 -14.99 -25.46 24.02
N LEU A 365 -14.62 -26.13 22.92
CA LEU A 365 -14.17 -27.52 22.95
C LEU A 365 -12.88 -27.67 23.75
N VAL A 366 -11.90 -26.76 23.55
CA VAL A 366 -10.64 -26.76 24.30
C VAL A 366 -10.88 -26.54 25.79
N ILE A 367 -11.70 -25.55 26.16
CA ILE A 367 -12.06 -25.28 27.56
C ILE A 367 -12.75 -26.50 28.18
N SER A 368 -13.74 -27.07 27.49
CA SER A 368 -14.48 -28.25 27.95
C SER A 368 -13.56 -29.46 28.15
N ALA A 369 -12.63 -29.71 27.22
CA ALA A 369 -11.64 -30.78 27.32
C ALA A 369 -10.68 -30.56 28.49
N ALA A 370 -10.07 -29.37 28.59
CA ALA A 370 -9.13 -28.99 29.64
C ALA A 370 -9.76 -29.04 31.05
N SER A 371 -11.04 -28.67 31.17
CA SER A 371 -11.75 -28.69 32.45
C SER A 371 -11.88 -30.09 33.08
N ASN A 372 -11.71 -31.17 32.29
CA ASN A 372 -11.73 -32.53 32.83
C ASN A 372 -10.41 -32.92 33.52
N PHE A 373 -9.32 -32.18 33.31
CA PHE A 373 -8.02 -32.44 33.93
C PHE A 373 -7.77 -31.62 35.19
N LEU A 374 -8.70 -30.73 35.55
CA LEU A 374 -8.56 -29.77 36.66
C LEU A 374 -9.73 -29.93 37.64
N ASP A 375 -9.75 -31.02 38.42
CA ASP A 375 -10.88 -31.36 39.31
C ASP A 375 -11.21 -30.24 40.32
N ALA A 376 -10.19 -29.59 40.88
CA ALA A 376 -10.36 -28.47 41.83
C ALA A 376 -10.97 -27.21 41.19
N TRP A 377 -10.96 -27.12 39.85
CA TRP A 377 -11.44 -25.97 39.07
C TRP A 377 -12.56 -26.36 38.11
N ARG A 378 -13.21 -27.51 38.36
CA ARG A 378 -14.25 -28.05 37.48
C ARG A 378 -15.60 -27.46 37.83
N PHE A 379 -15.95 -26.38 37.14
CA PHE A 379 -17.26 -25.71 37.25
C PHE A 379 -18.28 -26.26 36.24
N SER A 380 -19.52 -25.74 36.29
CA SER A 380 -20.62 -26.21 35.44
C SER A 380 -20.28 -26.13 33.95
N LYS A 381 -20.39 -27.27 33.25
CA LYS A 381 -20.23 -27.34 31.78
C LYS A 381 -21.29 -26.51 31.05
N ALA A 382 -22.46 -26.31 31.66
CA ALA A 382 -23.49 -25.45 31.08
C ALA A 382 -23.01 -23.99 31.00
N LEU A 383 -22.25 -23.50 31.98
CA LEU A 383 -21.69 -22.14 31.94
C LEU A 383 -20.59 -22.00 30.86
N ILE A 384 -19.87 -23.08 30.54
CA ILE A 384 -18.92 -23.10 29.41
C ILE A 384 -19.68 -22.97 28.08
N ILE A 385 -20.76 -23.73 27.90
CA ILE A 385 -21.56 -23.70 26.65
C ILE A 385 -22.28 -22.36 26.49
N LEU A 386 -23.02 -21.92 27.52
CA LEU A 386 -23.73 -20.64 27.51
C LEU A 386 -22.77 -19.46 27.36
N GLY A 387 -21.60 -19.53 28.01
CA GLY A 387 -20.54 -18.54 27.83
C GLY A 387 -20.00 -18.50 26.41
N GLY A 388 -19.84 -19.66 25.76
CA GLY A 388 -19.45 -19.74 24.35
C GLY A 388 -20.49 -19.11 23.42
N VAL A 389 -21.79 -19.37 23.66
CA VAL A 389 -22.89 -18.72 22.92
C VAL A 389 -22.87 -17.20 23.13
N TRP A 390 -22.71 -16.75 24.37
CA TRP A 390 -22.59 -15.32 24.67
C TRP A 390 -21.37 -14.69 24.02
N ALA A 391 -20.22 -15.37 24.03
CA ALA A 391 -19.01 -14.87 23.40
C ALA A 391 -19.20 -14.67 21.88
N VAL A 392 -19.89 -15.58 21.19
CA VAL A 392 -20.27 -15.37 19.78
C VAL A 392 -21.15 -14.12 19.65
N ALA A 393 -22.20 -13.99 20.47
CA ALA A 393 -23.10 -12.83 20.41
C ALA A 393 -22.39 -11.50 20.69
N ALA A 394 -21.48 -11.47 21.69
CA ALA A 394 -20.70 -10.29 22.04
C ALA A 394 -19.76 -9.87 20.90
N LEU A 395 -18.99 -10.80 20.34
CA LEU A 395 -18.05 -10.52 19.26
C LEU A 395 -18.79 -10.06 17.98
N VAL A 396 -19.86 -10.77 17.59
CA VAL A 396 -20.66 -10.41 16.40
C VAL A 396 -21.38 -9.08 16.63
N GLY A 397 -21.97 -8.86 17.81
CA GLY A 397 -22.64 -7.62 18.17
C GLY A 397 -21.70 -6.41 18.12
N ARG A 398 -20.50 -6.52 18.70
CA ARG A 398 -19.47 -5.48 18.58
C ARG A 398 -19.09 -5.23 17.13
N GLN A 399 -18.92 -6.28 16.33
CA GLN A 399 -18.61 -6.14 14.91
C GLN A 399 -19.73 -5.42 14.16
N LEU A 400 -21.00 -5.76 14.40
CA LEU A 400 -22.17 -5.09 13.81
C LEU A 400 -22.16 -3.60 14.15
N VAL A 401 -22.01 -3.25 15.43
CA VAL A 401 -21.98 -1.86 15.88
C VAL A 401 -20.82 -1.10 15.25
N ALA A 402 -19.61 -1.67 15.23
CA ALA A 402 -18.44 -1.04 14.62
C ALA A 402 -18.61 -0.87 13.10
N HIS A 403 -19.23 -1.84 12.42
CA HIS A 403 -19.54 -1.76 11.00
C HIS A 403 -20.60 -0.69 10.74
N PHE A 404 -21.66 -0.62 11.53
CA PHE A 404 -22.72 0.37 11.41
C PHE A 404 -22.24 1.80 11.68
N ILE A 405 -21.41 2.02 12.72
CA ILE A 405 -20.83 3.34 12.99
C ILE A 405 -20.00 3.83 11.80
N LYS A 406 -19.30 2.91 11.11
CA LYS A 406 -18.41 3.26 10.01
C LYS A 406 -19.09 3.35 8.65
N TYR A 407 -20.03 2.45 8.36
CA TYR A 407 -20.62 2.25 7.03
C TYR A 407 -22.12 2.50 6.99
N ARG A 408 -22.76 2.73 8.14
CA ARG A 408 -24.23 2.89 8.27
C ARG A 408 -25.02 1.70 7.68
N ASP A 409 -24.41 0.52 7.66
CA ASP A 409 -24.97 -0.76 7.21
C ASP A 409 -24.78 -1.83 8.31
N LEU A 410 -25.58 -2.90 8.29
CA LEU A 410 -25.53 -4.04 9.20
C LEU A 410 -25.05 -5.34 8.52
N ARG A 411 -24.78 -5.32 7.20
CA ARG A 411 -24.31 -6.50 6.46
C ARG A 411 -22.84 -6.83 6.77
N LEU A 412 -22.63 -7.69 7.75
CA LEU A 412 -21.29 -8.07 8.26
C LEU A 412 -20.42 -8.93 7.34
N SER A 413 -20.90 -9.32 6.16
CA SER A 413 -20.17 -10.23 5.28
C SER A 413 -20.73 -10.17 3.86
N GLU A 414 -20.14 -9.32 3.04
CA GLU A 414 -19.29 -9.67 1.89
C GLU A 414 -18.60 -8.35 1.52
N ARG A 415 -17.36 -8.40 1.04
CA ARG A 415 -16.78 -7.20 0.44
C ARG A 415 -17.73 -6.90 -0.72
N ARG A 416 -18.57 -5.86 -0.61
CA ARG A 416 -19.43 -5.43 -1.74
C ARG A 416 -18.51 -5.44 -2.96
N GLN A 417 -18.78 -6.32 -3.92
CA GLN A 417 -17.98 -6.34 -5.14
C GLN A 417 -18.06 -4.92 -5.69
N LYS A 418 -16.90 -4.29 -5.86
CA LYS A 418 -16.86 -2.92 -6.37
C LYS A 418 -17.52 -2.93 -7.74
N ASN A 419 -18.48 -2.04 -7.92
CA ASN A 419 -19.06 -1.74 -9.22
C ASN A 419 -18.02 -0.91 -9.99
N ILE A 420 -17.37 -1.53 -10.96
CA ILE A 420 -16.35 -0.89 -11.78
C ILE A 420 -16.96 -0.50 -13.12
N ALA A 421 -16.72 0.72 -13.59
CA ALA A 421 -16.88 1.05 -15.00
C ALA A 421 -15.54 1.42 -15.63
N ILE A 422 -15.41 1.11 -16.91
CA ILE A 422 -14.21 1.38 -17.68
C ILE A 422 -14.49 2.58 -18.59
N VAL A 423 -13.62 3.57 -18.62
CA VAL A 423 -13.79 4.75 -19.46
C VAL A 423 -12.77 4.66 -20.60
N GLY A 424 -13.24 4.30 -21.79
CA GLY A 424 -12.40 3.96 -22.93
C GLY A 424 -13.19 3.37 -24.10
N SER A 425 -12.47 2.94 -25.12
CA SER A 425 -13.04 2.27 -26.29
C SER A 425 -13.41 0.81 -25.96
N GLY A 426 -14.32 0.23 -26.74
CA GLY A 426 -14.72 -1.17 -26.60
C GLY A 426 -13.53 -2.17 -26.60
N PRO A 427 -12.53 -2.02 -27.49
CA PRO A 427 -11.31 -2.85 -27.45
C PRO A 427 -10.50 -2.71 -26.15
N GLU A 428 -10.24 -1.50 -25.67
CA GLU A 428 -9.49 -1.30 -24.42
C GLU A 428 -10.30 -1.76 -23.20
N SER A 429 -11.62 -1.64 -23.22
CA SER A 429 -12.50 -2.21 -22.19
C SER A 429 -12.34 -3.73 -22.06
N ARG A 430 -12.32 -4.46 -23.19
CA ARG A 430 -12.05 -5.90 -23.18
C ARG A 430 -10.67 -6.23 -22.59
N ARG A 431 -9.67 -5.42 -22.91
CA ARG A 431 -8.31 -5.56 -22.37
C ARG A 431 -8.27 -5.37 -20.86
N VAL A 432 -8.95 -4.35 -20.33
CA VAL A 432 -9.07 -4.14 -18.87
C VAL A 432 -9.74 -5.34 -18.21
N ARG A 433 -10.84 -5.87 -18.76
CA ARG A 433 -11.51 -7.07 -18.23
C ARG A 433 -10.57 -8.27 -18.17
N GLN A 434 -9.82 -8.55 -19.24
CA GLN A 434 -8.82 -9.62 -19.28
C GLN A 434 -7.72 -9.44 -18.21
N LEU A 435 -7.24 -8.21 -18.01
CA LEU A 435 -6.24 -7.92 -16.97
C LEU A 435 -6.81 -8.13 -15.56
N LEU A 436 -8.05 -7.70 -15.29
CA LEU A 436 -8.71 -7.91 -14.01
C LEU A 436 -8.94 -9.39 -13.71
N GLU A 437 -9.37 -10.16 -14.71
CA GLU A 437 -9.55 -11.62 -14.62
C GLU A 437 -8.21 -12.34 -14.37
N ALA A 438 -7.16 -11.99 -15.12
CA ALA A 438 -5.83 -12.58 -14.95
C ALA A 438 -5.22 -12.28 -13.58
N ALA A 439 -5.48 -11.08 -13.03
CA ALA A 439 -5.07 -10.69 -11.68
C ALA A 439 -5.94 -11.33 -10.57
N GLY A 440 -6.97 -12.10 -10.90
CA GLY A 440 -7.88 -12.72 -9.93
C GLY A 440 -8.72 -11.72 -9.15
N VAL A 441 -8.95 -10.53 -9.71
CA VAL A 441 -9.70 -9.46 -9.06
C VAL A 441 -11.18 -9.78 -9.15
N GLN A 442 -11.77 -10.16 -8.00
CA GLN A 442 -13.22 -10.33 -7.88
C GLN A 442 -13.92 -8.95 -7.86
N ALA A 443 -14.05 -8.33 -9.02
CA ALA A 443 -14.76 -7.08 -9.22
C ALA A 443 -15.95 -7.26 -10.17
N ARG A 444 -17.02 -6.49 -9.94
CA ARG A 444 -18.19 -6.48 -10.81
C ARG A 444 -18.02 -5.36 -11.83
N VAL A 445 -17.47 -5.70 -12.99
CA VAL A 445 -17.36 -4.75 -14.11
C VAL A 445 -18.74 -4.57 -14.73
N ILE A 446 -19.35 -3.42 -14.48
CA ILE A 446 -20.72 -3.08 -14.92
C ILE A 446 -20.78 -2.87 -16.43
N GLY A 447 -19.75 -2.24 -16.99
CA GLY A 447 -19.68 -1.92 -18.41
C GLY A 447 -18.59 -0.88 -18.71
N TYR A 448 -18.64 -0.29 -19.89
CA TYR A 448 -17.74 0.77 -20.30
C TYR A 448 -18.45 2.03 -20.81
N VAL A 449 -17.79 3.17 -20.67
CA VAL A 449 -18.28 4.48 -21.10
C VAL A 449 -17.46 4.91 -22.31
N ASN A 450 -18.17 5.14 -23.42
CA ASN A 450 -17.57 5.50 -24.70
C ASN A 450 -17.00 6.93 -24.66
N VAL A 451 -15.78 7.07 -25.19
CA VAL A 451 -15.05 8.35 -25.25
C VAL A 451 -15.26 9.06 -26.60
N ALA A 452 -15.56 8.31 -27.67
CA ALA A 452 -15.93 8.85 -28.97
C ALA A 452 -17.46 8.88 -29.13
N PRO A 453 -18.04 9.91 -29.77
CA PRO A 453 -19.42 9.82 -30.24
C PRO A 453 -19.47 8.68 -31.25
N GLU A 454 -20.39 7.73 -31.08
CA GLU A 454 -20.64 6.73 -32.11
C GLU A 454 -21.00 7.48 -33.40
N ALA A 455 -20.13 7.38 -34.40
CA ALA A 455 -20.58 7.59 -35.76
C ALA A 455 -21.70 6.55 -35.97
N THR A 456 -22.91 7.04 -36.17
CA THR A 456 -24.08 6.26 -36.57
C THR A 456 -23.72 5.40 -37.79
N THR A 457 -23.26 4.17 -37.55
CA THR A 457 -23.33 3.12 -38.57
C THR A 457 -24.80 2.70 -38.66
N PRO A 458 -25.43 2.80 -39.85
CA PRO A 458 -26.81 2.42 -40.01
C PRO A 458 -26.96 0.91 -39.77
N ALA A 459 -28.13 0.54 -39.27
CA ALA A 459 -28.57 -0.83 -39.06
C ALA A 459 -28.11 -1.77 -40.18
N VAL A 460 -27.20 -2.69 -39.85
CA VAL A 460 -27.07 -3.95 -40.60
C VAL A 460 -27.84 -4.99 -39.79
N ALA A 461 -29.15 -4.97 -40.00
CA ALA A 461 -29.96 -6.14 -39.76
C ALA A 461 -29.67 -7.17 -40.86
N ALA A 462 -29.71 -8.44 -40.46
CA ALA A 462 -29.83 -9.65 -41.29
C ALA A 462 -28.57 -10.14 -42.03
N ALA A 463 -27.83 -11.02 -41.37
CA ALA A 463 -27.50 -12.36 -41.90
C ALA A 463 -27.08 -13.28 -40.74
N ASP A 464 -27.34 -14.57 -40.89
CA ASP A 464 -26.95 -15.69 -40.02
C ASP A 464 -27.88 -16.06 -38.85
N ALA A 465 -29.13 -16.34 -39.20
CA ALA A 465 -29.89 -17.37 -38.50
C ALA A 465 -29.39 -18.74 -38.96
N HIS A 466 -28.59 -19.43 -38.13
CA HIS A 466 -28.54 -20.89 -37.92
C HIS A 466 -27.26 -21.30 -37.17
N ALA A 467 -27.27 -21.12 -35.84
CA ALA A 467 -26.37 -21.86 -34.93
C ALA A 467 -27.11 -22.12 -33.61
N ALA A 468 -27.02 -23.36 -33.12
CA ALA A 468 -27.73 -23.89 -31.96
C ALA A 468 -27.44 -23.13 -30.65
N PRO A 469 -28.36 -23.13 -29.67
CA PRO A 469 -28.21 -22.37 -28.43
C PRO A 469 -27.14 -23.01 -27.53
N SER A 470 -26.02 -22.30 -27.33
CA SER A 470 -25.04 -22.59 -26.28
C SER A 470 -25.45 -21.88 -24.99
N PRO A 471 -25.41 -22.53 -23.81
CA PRO A 471 -25.78 -21.91 -22.54
C PRO A 471 -24.58 -21.13 -21.95
N LEU A 472 -24.30 -19.97 -22.53
CA LEU A 472 -23.44 -18.94 -21.95
C LEU A 472 -24.15 -17.60 -22.16
N PRO A 473 -24.51 -16.84 -21.11
CA PRO A 473 -25.12 -15.54 -21.31
C PRO A 473 -24.03 -14.50 -21.67
N HIS A 474 -24.40 -13.64 -22.61
CA HIS A 474 -23.81 -12.35 -23.02
C HIS A 474 -22.95 -12.33 -24.30
N SER A 475 -23.60 -11.82 -25.35
CA SER A 475 -23.12 -11.51 -26.71
C SER A 475 -22.42 -10.13 -26.75
N PRO A 476 -21.51 -9.84 -27.73
CA PRO A 476 -20.44 -8.83 -27.61
C PRO A 476 -20.81 -7.34 -27.80
N LEU A 477 -22.10 -6.98 -27.87
CA LEU A 477 -22.61 -5.62 -28.15
C LEU A 477 -23.24 -4.90 -26.94
N GLU A 478 -23.41 -5.57 -25.78
CA GLU A 478 -24.32 -5.11 -24.71
C GLU A 478 -23.67 -4.36 -23.51
N ASP A 479 -22.37 -4.08 -23.52
CA ASP A 479 -21.65 -3.58 -22.34
C ASP A 479 -21.41 -2.05 -22.28
N ALA A 480 -21.94 -1.27 -23.24
CA ALA A 480 -21.80 0.19 -23.25
C ALA A 480 -22.82 0.85 -22.30
N LEU A 481 -22.33 1.60 -21.30
CA LEU A 481 -23.17 2.29 -20.31
C LEU A 481 -23.66 3.67 -20.78
N GLY A 482 -23.01 4.24 -21.80
CA GLY A 482 -23.30 5.56 -22.35
C GLY A 482 -22.04 6.30 -22.79
N GLU A 483 -22.15 7.60 -22.99
CA GLU A 483 -21.07 8.48 -23.42
C GLU A 483 -20.39 9.20 -22.25
N LEU A 484 -19.17 9.69 -22.46
CA LEU A 484 -18.39 10.43 -21.47
C LEU A 484 -19.14 11.62 -20.84
N ARG A 485 -20.03 12.28 -21.58
CA ARG A 485 -20.85 13.41 -21.09
C ARG A 485 -21.85 13.00 -20.00
N GLN A 486 -22.26 11.74 -20.01
CA GLN A 486 -23.21 11.16 -19.06
C GLN A 486 -22.51 10.48 -17.88
N LEU A 487 -21.17 10.56 -17.78
CA LEU A 487 -20.40 9.83 -16.78
C LEU A 487 -20.86 10.12 -15.34
N ALA A 488 -21.23 11.36 -15.02
CA ALA A 488 -21.75 11.71 -13.70
C ALA A 488 -23.07 10.96 -13.40
N ASP A 489 -24.00 10.94 -14.35
CA ASP A 489 -25.28 10.23 -14.21
C ASP A 489 -25.08 8.72 -14.10
N ILE A 490 -24.15 8.16 -14.89
CA ILE A 490 -23.79 6.73 -14.88
C ILE A 490 -23.24 6.34 -13.50
N ILE A 491 -22.39 7.18 -12.89
CA ILE A 491 -21.88 6.94 -11.52
C ILE A 491 -23.02 6.78 -10.52
N HIS A 492 -24.01 7.68 -10.56
CA HIS A 492 -25.15 7.63 -9.66
C HIS A 492 -26.08 6.45 -9.96
N LEU A 493 -26.43 6.23 -11.23
CA LEU A 493 -27.40 5.22 -11.64
C LEU A 493 -26.93 3.79 -11.35
N TYR A 494 -25.65 3.51 -11.57
CA TYR A 494 -25.06 2.19 -11.33
C TYR A 494 -24.36 2.07 -9.97
N ALA A 495 -24.39 3.12 -9.15
CA ALA A 495 -23.68 3.21 -7.87
C ALA A 495 -22.24 2.71 -7.99
N LEU A 496 -21.48 3.33 -8.90
CA LEU A 496 -20.10 2.96 -9.21
C LEU A 496 -19.17 3.25 -8.03
N ASP A 497 -18.27 2.31 -7.74
CA ASP A 497 -17.26 2.45 -6.68
C ASP A 497 -15.89 2.82 -7.25
N GLU A 498 -15.62 2.49 -8.52
CA GLU A 498 -14.32 2.67 -9.16
C GLU A 498 -14.44 2.91 -10.68
N LEU A 499 -13.61 3.81 -11.21
CA LEU A 499 -13.43 4.06 -12.63
C LEU A 499 -12.01 3.71 -13.05
N ILE A 500 -11.89 3.00 -14.17
CA ILE A 500 -10.62 2.71 -14.83
C ILE A 500 -10.57 3.51 -16.13
N PHE A 501 -9.71 4.53 -16.19
CA PHE A 501 -9.49 5.33 -17.39
C PHE A 501 -8.47 4.66 -18.31
N CYS A 502 -8.82 4.45 -19.57
CA CYS A 502 -7.91 3.92 -20.58
C CYS A 502 -7.07 5.07 -21.17
N GLY A 503 -5.80 5.17 -20.78
CA GLY A 503 -4.88 6.24 -21.21
C GLY A 503 -4.52 6.22 -22.70
N LYS A 504 -4.83 5.12 -23.41
CA LYS A 504 -4.76 5.04 -24.87
C LYS A 504 -5.86 5.85 -25.54
N ASP A 505 -7.08 5.83 -24.98
CA ASP A 505 -8.25 6.51 -25.55
C ASP A 505 -8.42 7.94 -25.01
N LEU A 506 -7.95 8.19 -23.79
CA LEU A 506 -8.08 9.47 -23.11
C LEU A 506 -6.71 10.10 -22.82
N PRO A 507 -6.49 11.36 -23.21
CA PRO A 507 -5.28 12.09 -22.82
C PRO A 507 -5.27 12.39 -21.31
N ALA A 508 -4.08 12.52 -20.73
CA ALA A 508 -3.88 12.78 -19.30
C ALA A 508 -4.62 14.04 -18.86
N SER A 509 -4.59 15.11 -19.67
CA SER A 509 -5.36 16.34 -19.44
C SER A 509 -6.86 16.12 -19.27
N GLN A 510 -7.47 15.25 -20.09
CA GLN A 510 -8.90 14.93 -19.96
C GLN A 510 -9.17 14.05 -18.73
N ILE A 511 -8.35 13.03 -18.47
CA ILE A 511 -8.48 12.19 -17.26
C ILE A 511 -8.42 13.06 -16.01
N ILE A 512 -7.41 13.92 -15.93
CA ILE A 512 -7.18 14.84 -14.83
C ILE A 512 -8.37 15.80 -14.70
N ALA A 513 -8.89 16.38 -15.80
CA ALA A 513 -10.09 17.22 -15.79
C ALA A 513 -11.33 16.49 -15.24
N LEU A 514 -11.58 15.25 -15.67
CA LEU A 514 -12.69 14.42 -15.20
C LEU A 514 -12.57 14.12 -13.69
N MET A 515 -11.38 13.79 -13.21
CA MET A 515 -11.15 13.56 -11.76
C MET A 515 -11.51 14.77 -10.88
N LEU A 516 -11.48 16.00 -11.43
CA LEU A 516 -11.88 17.20 -10.69
C LEU A 516 -13.36 17.59 -10.87
N SER A 517 -13.96 17.25 -12.01
CA SER A 517 -15.35 17.64 -12.31
C SER A 517 -16.38 16.66 -11.79
N LEU A 518 -16.01 15.39 -11.61
CA LEU A 518 -16.92 14.36 -11.11
C LEU A 518 -17.34 14.62 -9.65
N PRO A 519 -18.58 14.26 -9.28
CA PRO A 519 -19.10 14.51 -7.94
C PRO A 519 -18.30 13.74 -6.88
N ALA A 520 -18.13 14.37 -5.70
CA ALA A 520 -17.47 13.73 -4.57
C ALA A 520 -18.36 12.70 -3.84
N ASP A 521 -19.66 12.70 -4.12
CA ASP A 521 -20.68 11.82 -3.56
C ASP A 521 -21.55 11.22 -4.68
N PRO A 522 -21.65 9.88 -4.85
CA PRO A 522 -20.92 8.86 -4.09
C PRO A 522 -19.41 8.93 -4.35
N PRO A 523 -18.57 8.56 -3.36
CA PRO A 523 -17.12 8.58 -3.55
C PRO A 523 -16.68 7.49 -4.54
N VAL A 524 -16.07 7.90 -5.65
CA VAL A 524 -15.56 7.00 -6.69
C VAL A 524 -14.03 6.98 -6.66
N ALA A 525 -13.44 5.79 -6.72
CA ALA A 525 -12.00 5.64 -6.84
C ALA A 525 -11.54 5.70 -8.31
N TYR A 526 -10.39 6.30 -8.57
CA TYR A 526 -9.85 6.39 -9.93
C TYR A 526 -8.60 5.52 -10.12
N LYS A 527 -8.52 4.87 -11.28
CA LYS A 527 -7.33 4.16 -11.77
C LYS A 527 -7.10 4.48 -13.24
N ILE A 528 -5.87 4.27 -13.71
CA ILE A 528 -5.45 4.49 -15.10
C ILE A 528 -4.83 3.20 -15.63
N LEU A 529 -5.25 2.76 -16.82
CA LEU A 529 -4.52 1.79 -17.64
C LEU A 529 -3.66 2.59 -18.63
N PRO A 530 -2.32 2.62 -18.49
CA PRO A 530 -1.47 3.29 -19.46
C PRO A 530 -1.50 2.60 -20.82
N GLU A 531 -1.18 3.36 -21.86
CA GLU A 531 -1.11 2.84 -23.23
C GLU A 531 -0.12 1.68 -23.34
N ASP A 532 -0.59 0.58 -23.93
CA ASP A 532 0.15 -0.66 -24.14
C ASP A 532 0.81 -1.25 -22.88
N SER A 533 0.42 -0.81 -21.68
CA SER A 533 0.90 -1.33 -20.39
C SER A 533 0.03 -2.48 -19.88
N GLN A 534 0.63 -3.49 -19.26
CA GLN A 534 -0.10 -4.63 -18.70
C GLN A 534 -0.63 -4.37 -17.28
N TYR A 535 -0.55 -3.12 -16.81
CA TYR A 535 -0.80 -2.76 -15.41
C TYR A 535 -1.87 -1.68 -15.30
N ILE A 536 -2.75 -1.83 -14.30
CA ILE A 536 -3.74 -0.80 -13.93
C ILE A 536 -3.24 -0.11 -12.67
N ILE A 537 -2.97 1.19 -12.78
CA ILE A 537 -2.28 2.01 -11.77
C ILE A 537 -3.29 2.90 -11.03
N GLY A 538 -3.20 2.95 -9.70
CA GLY A 538 -4.06 3.79 -8.86
C GLY A 538 -3.56 3.92 -7.42
N SER A 539 -4.05 4.93 -6.70
CA SER A 539 -3.74 5.14 -5.27
C SER A 539 -5.01 5.14 -4.42
N SER A 540 -5.39 4.00 -3.84
CA SER A 540 -6.64 3.92 -3.07
C SER A 540 -6.57 4.56 -1.69
N ASN A 541 -5.37 4.77 -1.12
CA ASN A 541 -5.22 5.38 0.21
C ASN A 541 -3.80 5.93 0.45
N LYS A 542 -3.66 7.01 1.23
CA LYS A 542 -2.36 7.62 1.58
C LYS A 542 -1.48 6.75 2.50
N ASP A 543 -2.08 5.74 3.13
CA ASP A 543 -1.44 4.83 4.10
C ASP A 543 -1.28 3.40 3.57
N THR A 544 -1.78 3.11 2.36
CA THR A 544 -1.61 1.81 1.68
C THR A 544 -0.79 2.08 0.41
N PRO A 545 0.45 1.56 0.28
CA PRO A 545 1.18 1.59 -0.99
C PRO A 545 0.28 1.03 -2.09
N GLY A 546 0.31 1.66 -3.26
CA GLY A 546 -0.71 1.68 -4.29
C GLY A 546 -1.38 0.34 -4.55
N ASP A 547 -2.69 0.40 -4.72
CA ASP A 547 -3.48 -0.75 -5.16
C ASP A 547 -3.26 -0.91 -6.68
N TYR A 548 -2.13 -1.48 -7.08
CA TYR A 548 -2.03 -2.05 -8.43
C TYR A 548 -2.91 -3.29 -8.48
N TYR A 549 -3.62 -3.46 -9.58
CA TYR A 549 -3.96 -4.81 -9.99
C TYR A 549 -2.70 -5.37 -10.64
N THR A 550 -1.81 -5.93 -9.81
CA THR A 550 -0.62 -6.62 -10.29
C THR A 550 -1.02 -7.95 -10.91
N LEU A 551 -0.34 -8.33 -12.00
CA LEU A 551 -0.21 -9.74 -12.40
C LEU A 551 0.54 -10.57 -11.34
N ASP A 552 1.09 -9.93 -10.30
CA ASP A 552 1.54 -10.59 -9.09
C ASP A 552 0.35 -11.18 -8.34
N ILE A 553 0.22 -12.48 -8.53
CA ILE A 553 -0.56 -13.44 -7.79
C ILE A 553 -0.58 -13.06 -6.29
N ALA A 554 -1.74 -12.71 -5.75
CA ALA A 554 -1.91 -12.57 -4.31
C ALA A 554 -1.57 -13.91 -3.63
N LEU A 555 -0.38 -14.01 -3.04
CA LEU A 555 0.11 -15.25 -2.44
C LEU A 555 -0.66 -15.53 -1.14
N SER A 556 -1.49 -16.58 -1.12
CA SER A 556 -2.24 -17.05 0.05
C SER A 556 -1.36 -17.23 1.29
N LEU A 557 -0.11 -17.67 1.10
CA LEU A 557 0.89 -17.90 2.16
C LEU A 557 1.06 -16.69 3.10
N TYR A 558 0.98 -15.48 2.56
CA TYR A 558 1.20 -14.25 3.32
C TYR A 558 -0.10 -13.59 3.79
N GLN A 559 -1.26 -14.21 3.56
CA GLN A 559 -2.50 -13.74 4.15
C GLN A 559 -2.45 -13.90 5.69
N PRO A 560 -2.95 -12.93 6.47
CA PRO A 560 -2.78 -12.93 7.93
C PRO A 560 -3.25 -14.21 8.63
N GLN A 561 -4.38 -14.79 8.19
CA GLN A 561 -4.90 -16.04 8.74
C GLN A 561 -3.94 -17.21 8.46
N GLN A 562 -3.47 -17.32 7.21
CA GLN A 562 -2.59 -18.41 6.78
C GLN A 562 -1.19 -18.30 7.38
N ALA A 563 -0.63 -17.10 7.45
CA ALA A 563 0.65 -16.84 8.10
C ALA A 563 0.63 -17.22 9.59
N ARG A 564 -0.48 -16.97 10.29
CA ARG A 564 -0.66 -17.40 11.69
C ARG A 564 -0.83 -18.92 11.81
N ALA A 565 -1.64 -19.52 10.94
CA ALA A 565 -1.81 -20.98 10.92
C ALA A 565 -0.49 -21.69 10.64
N LYS A 566 0.30 -21.19 9.69
CA LYS A 566 1.67 -21.61 9.40
C LYS A 566 2.57 -21.49 10.63
N ARG A 567 2.57 -20.33 11.27
CA ARG A 567 3.40 -20.09 12.46
C ARG A 567 3.03 -21.02 13.62
N LEU A 568 1.74 -21.25 13.83
CA LEU A 568 1.24 -22.18 14.83
C LEU A 568 1.70 -23.61 14.51
N LEU A 569 1.58 -24.03 13.26
CA LEU A 569 2.05 -25.34 12.81
C LEU A 569 3.56 -25.50 13.04
N ASP A 570 4.36 -24.49 12.68
CA ASP A 570 5.80 -24.47 12.92
C ASP A 570 6.16 -24.65 14.40
N VAL A 571 5.49 -23.89 15.28
CA VAL A 571 5.71 -23.95 16.73
C VAL A 571 5.29 -25.32 17.30
N VAL A 572 4.10 -25.80 16.95
CA VAL A 572 3.56 -27.07 17.46
C VAL A 572 4.39 -28.25 16.96
N SER A 573 4.70 -28.29 15.67
CA SER A 573 5.52 -29.36 15.09
C SER A 573 6.93 -29.33 15.64
N SER A 574 7.55 -28.16 15.81
CA SER A 574 8.88 -28.05 16.42
C SER A 574 8.89 -28.49 17.89
N ALA A 575 7.92 -28.05 18.70
CA ALA A 575 7.80 -28.48 20.09
C ALA A 575 7.60 -29.99 20.20
N GLY A 576 6.76 -30.57 19.34
CA GLY A 576 6.57 -32.03 19.26
C GLY A 576 7.84 -32.77 18.83
N LEU A 577 8.56 -32.27 17.83
CA LEU A 577 9.84 -32.83 17.38
C LEU A 577 10.93 -32.75 18.46
N LEU A 578 10.98 -31.68 19.25
CA LEU A 578 11.89 -31.53 20.39
C LEU A 578 11.55 -32.51 21.52
N LEU A 579 10.26 -32.67 21.84
CA LEU A 579 9.79 -33.62 22.85
C LEU A 579 10.10 -35.07 22.45
N LEU A 580 10.00 -35.39 21.15
CA LEU A 580 10.32 -36.70 20.59
C LEU A 580 11.79 -36.84 20.15
N ALA A 581 12.60 -35.79 20.30
CA ALA A 581 13.98 -35.77 19.80
C ALA A 581 14.86 -36.92 20.29
N PRO A 582 14.77 -37.39 21.57
CA PRO A 582 15.57 -38.52 22.04
C PRO A 582 15.42 -39.79 21.18
N LEU A 583 14.27 -39.95 20.52
CA LEU A 583 13.97 -41.07 19.63
C LEU A 583 14.24 -40.71 18.16
N LEU A 584 13.74 -39.55 17.70
CA LEU A 584 13.75 -39.16 16.29
C LEU A 584 15.13 -38.77 15.76
N ILE A 585 16.05 -38.31 16.63
CA ILE A 585 17.37 -37.80 16.23
C ILE A 585 18.24 -38.85 15.53
N TRP A 586 18.03 -40.14 15.84
CA TRP A 586 18.79 -41.24 15.26
C TRP A 586 18.48 -41.49 13.77
N TRP A 587 17.34 -41.01 13.29
CA TRP A 587 16.95 -41.08 11.89
C TRP A 587 17.32 -39.83 11.08
N GLN A 588 17.97 -38.84 11.71
CA GLN A 588 18.45 -37.63 11.06
C GLN A 588 19.92 -37.77 10.65
N PRO A 589 20.28 -37.57 9.37
CA PRO A 589 21.66 -37.55 8.92
C PRO A 589 22.50 -36.46 9.60
N ARG A 590 21.87 -35.30 9.90
CA ARG A 590 22.50 -34.15 10.57
C ARG A 590 21.81 -33.89 11.92
N LYS A 591 22.35 -34.50 12.97
CA LYS A 591 21.77 -34.46 14.33
C LYS A 591 21.75 -33.06 14.95
N GLU A 592 22.89 -32.37 14.91
CA GLU A 592 23.00 -30.99 15.41
C GLU A 592 22.12 -30.02 14.63
N GLY A 593 22.12 -30.15 13.30
CA GLY A 593 21.25 -29.38 12.41
C GLY A 593 19.77 -29.59 12.73
N PHE A 594 19.35 -30.82 13.07
CA PHE A 594 17.97 -31.11 13.43
C PHE A 594 17.52 -30.38 14.70
N LEU A 595 18.32 -30.49 15.78
CA LEU A 595 18.00 -29.79 17.04
C LEU A 595 18.03 -28.27 16.86
N ARG A 596 19.04 -27.76 16.14
CA ARG A 596 19.16 -26.33 15.81
C ARG A 596 17.96 -25.84 15.01
N ASN A 597 17.58 -26.53 13.94
CA ASN A 597 16.44 -26.16 13.11
C ASN A 597 15.14 -26.20 13.91
N CYS A 598 14.93 -27.20 14.78
CA CYS A 598 13.78 -27.21 15.68
C CYS A 598 13.75 -25.93 16.55
N LEU A 599 14.86 -25.60 17.23
CA LEU A 599 14.94 -24.40 18.06
C LEU A 599 14.75 -23.10 17.26
N GLU A 600 15.39 -22.96 16.09
CA GLU A 600 15.25 -21.78 15.24
C GLU A 600 13.83 -21.62 14.70
N VAL A 601 13.16 -22.72 14.35
CA VAL A 601 11.74 -22.70 13.98
C VAL A 601 10.87 -22.35 15.18
N LEU A 602 11.14 -22.89 16.38
CA LEU A 602 10.39 -22.58 17.59
C LEU A 602 10.49 -21.09 17.96
N LEU A 603 11.67 -20.50 17.84
CA LEU A 603 11.94 -19.08 18.11
C LEU A 603 11.43 -18.15 16.99
N GLY A 604 11.22 -18.67 15.79
CA GLY A 604 10.69 -17.90 14.65
C GLY A 604 11.75 -17.29 13.74
N ASN A 605 12.99 -17.73 13.89
CA ASN A 605 14.09 -17.38 12.99
C ASN A 605 14.05 -18.19 11.68
N ARG A 606 13.37 -19.33 11.69
CA ARG A 606 13.10 -20.18 10.51
C ARG A 606 11.64 -20.62 10.45
N THR A 607 11.23 -21.08 9.27
CA THR A 607 10.00 -21.87 9.07
C THR A 607 10.38 -23.24 8.49
N TRP A 608 9.55 -24.26 8.71
CA TRP A 608 9.86 -25.59 8.18
C TRP A 608 9.85 -25.65 6.67
N VAL A 609 8.86 -25.05 6.03
CA VAL A 609 8.65 -25.10 4.57
C VAL A 609 8.44 -23.68 4.04
N GLY A 610 9.01 -23.31 2.91
CA GLY A 610 8.82 -21.97 2.37
C GLY A 610 9.59 -21.72 1.08
N LEU A 611 9.87 -20.44 0.80
CA LEU A 611 10.54 -20.02 -0.42
C LEU A 611 12.06 -20.03 -0.21
N ARG A 612 12.78 -20.82 -1.01
CA ARG A 612 14.25 -20.86 -1.06
C ARG A 612 14.80 -20.35 -2.38
N TYR A 613 14.10 -20.63 -3.49
CA TYR A 613 14.55 -20.30 -4.85
C TYR A 613 13.84 -19.05 -5.41
N THR A 614 12.71 -18.68 -4.82
CA THR A 614 11.89 -17.53 -5.20
C THR A 614 12.13 -16.37 -4.25
N THR A 615 12.31 -15.16 -4.78
CA THR A 615 12.36 -13.94 -3.97
C THR A 615 11.01 -13.67 -3.32
N GLY A 616 10.91 -13.95 -2.02
CA GLY A 616 9.73 -13.61 -1.22
C GLY A 616 9.68 -12.11 -0.87
N PRO A 617 8.54 -11.63 -0.34
CA PRO A 617 8.47 -10.30 0.26
C PRO A 617 9.53 -10.14 1.34
N ALA A 618 9.96 -8.90 1.62
CA ALA A 618 11.02 -8.59 2.60
C ALA A 618 10.80 -9.12 4.05
N GLN A 619 9.62 -9.68 4.33
CA GLN A 619 9.23 -10.27 5.61
C GLN A 619 9.31 -11.82 5.61
N ALA A 620 9.72 -12.44 4.51
CA ALA A 620 9.83 -13.88 4.39
C ALA A 620 10.93 -14.42 5.32
N VAL A 621 10.56 -15.39 6.15
CA VAL A 621 11.49 -16.06 7.06
C VAL A 621 12.21 -17.18 6.30
N PRO A 622 13.52 -17.39 6.50
CA PRO A 622 14.24 -18.48 5.87
C PRO A 622 13.58 -19.84 6.12
N ALA A 623 13.47 -20.65 5.08
CA ALA A 623 12.86 -21.98 5.13
C ALA A 623 13.90 -23.09 5.22
N VAL A 624 13.63 -24.11 6.04
CA VAL A 624 14.45 -25.33 6.11
C VAL A 624 14.28 -26.17 4.84
N LEU A 625 13.03 -26.36 4.41
CA LEU A 625 12.65 -27.12 3.24
C LEU A 625 11.96 -26.23 2.20
N SER A 626 12.12 -26.57 0.92
CA SER A 626 11.29 -26.07 -0.17
C SER A 626 10.20 -27.11 -0.49
N PRO A 627 9.00 -26.71 -0.95
CA PRO A 627 8.02 -27.61 -1.55
C PRO A 627 8.62 -28.50 -2.65
N ALA A 628 9.65 -28.01 -3.36
CA ALA A 628 10.36 -28.78 -4.36
C ALA A 628 11.10 -30.00 -3.79
N ASP A 629 11.52 -29.97 -2.52
CA ASP A 629 12.25 -31.07 -1.87
C ASP A 629 11.39 -32.33 -1.68
N ALA A 630 10.06 -32.16 -1.66
CA ALA A 630 9.09 -33.23 -1.48
C ALA A 630 8.69 -33.94 -2.79
N VAL A 631 9.20 -33.48 -3.94
CA VAL A 631 8.93 -34.08 -5.25
C VAL A 631 10.02 -35.10 -5.56
N ALA A 632 9.65 -36.38 -5.55
CA ALA A 632 10.55 -37.45 -6.00
C ALA A 632 10.65 -37.42 -7.53
N THR A 633 11.82 -37.10 -8.07
CA THR A 633 12.11 -37.10 -9.51
C THR A 633 13.35 -37.92 -9.80
N VAL A 634 13.36 -38.58 -10.96
CA VAL A 634 14.51 -39.38 -11.45
C VAL A 634 15.65 -38.46 -11.92
N THR A 635 15.32 -37.28 -12.42
CA THR A 635 16.25 -36.22 -12.84
C THR A 635 16.12 -34.99 -11.95
N PRO A 636 17.23 -34.28 -11.63
CA PRO A 636 17.17 -33.05 -10.84
C PRO A 636 16.23 -32.01 -11.45
N LEU A 637 15.40 -31.38 -10.62
CA LEU A 637 14.53 -30.30 -11.06
C LEU A 637 15.35 -29.09 -11.51
N THR A 638 14.97 -28.47 -12.64
CA THR A 638 15.56 -27.20 -13.06
C THR A 638 15.17 -26.08 -12.08
N GLU A 639 16.01 -25.04 -11.96
CA GLU A 639 15.73 -23.88 -11.10
C GLU A 639 14.40 -23.19 -11.46
N VAL A 640 14.07 -23.14 -12.75
CA VAL A 640 12.78 -22.61 -13.23
C VAL A 640 11.60 -23.43 -12.69
N THR A 641 11.71 -24.76 -12.71
CA THR A 641 10.68 -25.65 -12.15
C THR A 641 10.56 -25.51 -10.64
N GLN A 642 11.68 -25.39 -9.92
CA GLN A 642 11.69 -25.19 -8.47
C GLN A 642 10.99 -23.88 -8.07
N ARG A 643 11.32 -22.77 -8.75
CA ARG A 643 10.64 -21.47 -8.55
C ARG A 643 9.15 -21.55 -8.82
N ARG A 644 8.74 -22.27 -9.88
CA ARG A 644 7.32 -22.44 -10.22
C ARG A 644 6.55 -23.21 -9.15
N LEU A 645 7.14 -24.27 -8.58
CA LEU A 645 6.53 -25.04 -7.48
C LEU A 645 6.39 -24.18 -6.21
N GLU A 646 7.39 -23.37 -5.90
CA GLU A 646 7.34 -22.43 -4.78
C GLU A 646 6.28 -21.35 -4.95
N LEU A 647 6.12 -20.81 -6.16
CA LEU A 647 5.06 -19.85 -6.48
C LEU A 647 3.66 -20.48 -6.36
N LEU A 648 3.48 -21.71 -6.85
CA LEU A 648 2.22 -22.45 -6.69
C LEU A 648 1.91 -22.72 -5.22
N TYR A 649 2.90 -23.18 -4.46
CA TYR A 649 2.78 -23.35 -3.01
C TYR A 649 2.38 -22.04 -2.33
N ALA A 650 3.02 -20.93 -2.68
CA ALA A 650 2.72 -19.66 -2.04
C ALA A 650 1.33 -19.11 -2.44
N LYS A 651 0.91 -19.37 -3.68
CA LYS A 651 -0.41 -19.00 -4.22
C LYS A 651 -1.53 -19.77 -3.53
N ASP A 652 -1.42 -21.09 -3.47
CA ASP A 652 -2.49 -22.00 -3.05
C ASP A 652 -2.26 -22.56 -1.64
N TYR A 653 -1.47 -21.85 -0.83
CA TYR A 653 -1.02 -22.32 0.47
C TYR A 653 -2.16 -22.74 1.41
N GLU A 654 -2.03 -23.95 1.96
CA GLU A 654 -2.79 -24.46 3.09
C GLU A 654 -1.87 -25.17 4.10
N PRO A 655 -2.16 -25.16 5.41
CA PRO A 655 -1.33 -25.81 6.43
C PRO A 655 -1.09 -27.31 6.19
N GLY A 656 -2.02 -28.00 5.51
CA GLY A 656 -1.87 -29.41 5.15
C GLY A 656 -0.70 -29.66 4.18
N MET A 657 -0.34 -28.67 3.35
CA MET A 657 0.80 -28.77 2.44
C MET A 657 2.12 -28.88 3.21
N ASP A 658 2.31 -28.06 4.25
CA ASP A 658 3.50 -28.12 5.10
C ASP A 658 3.63 -29.46 5.81
N LEU A 659 2.52 -29.98 6.36
CA LEU A 659 2.48 -31.32 6.95
C LEU A 659 2.90 -32.40 5.94
N SER A 660 2.41 -32.31 4.70
CA SER A 660 2.75 -33.27 3.65
C SER A 660 4.24 -33.22 3.28
N VAL A 661 4.83 -32.03 3.20
CA VAL A 661 6.25 -31.83 2.90
C VAL A 661 7.09 -32.30 4.07
N LEU A 662 6.74 -31.92 5.31
CA LEU A 662 7.38 -32.37 6.53
C LEU A 662 7.38 -33.91 6.64
N TRP A 663 6.26 -34.56 6.33
CA TRP A 663 6.15 -36.01 6.36
C TRP A 663 7.04 -36.67 5.30
N ARG A 664 7.03 -36.19 4.05
CA ARG A 664 7.87 -36.73 2.97
C ARG A 664 9.36 -36.51 3.20
N CYS A 665 9.71 -35.38 3.78
CA CYS A 665 11.08 -34.93 4.00
C CYS A 665 11.55 -35.08 5.46
N TRP A 666 10.87 -35.89 6.28
CA TRP A 666 11.12 -35.89 7.72
C TRP A 666 12.55 -36.28 8.10
N ARG A 667 13.25 -37.08 7.27
CA ARG A 667 14.68 -37.43 7.47
C ARG A 667 15.66 -36.33 7.03
N ARG A 668 15.17 -35.20 6.51
CA ARG A 668 15.97 -34.08 6.01
C ARG A 668 15.83 -32.83 6.87
N LEU A 669 15.18 -32.93 8.03
CA LEU A 669 14.90 -31.79 8.89
C LEU A 669 16.16 -31.17 9.50
N GLY A 670 17.28 -31.90 9.52
CA GLY A 670 18.58 -31.37 9.96
C GLY A 670 19.44 -30.72 8.88
N GLN A 671 18.93 -30.54 7.65
CA GLN A 671 19.72 -29.97 6.55
C GLN A 671 20.12 -28.51 6.75
#